data_AF-A0AAV2BBF6-F1
#
_entry.id   AF-A0AAV2BBF6-F1
#
_cell.length_a   1.000
_cell.length_b   1.000
_cell.length_c   1.000
_cell.angle_alpha   90.00
_cell.angle_beta   90.00
_cell.angle_gamma   90.00
#
_symmetry.space_group_name_H-M   'P 1'
#
loop_
_entity.id
_entity.type
_entity.pdbx_description
1 polymer ?
#
loop_
_entity_poly.entity_id
_entity_poly.type
_entity_poly.pdbx_seq_one_letter_code
_entity_poly.pdbx_strand_id
1 'polypeptide(L)'
;MGRNILPIVPYGENDHHWRTVKFNYGKSARARLMLPGGYEILERLEFNNAQPTTIPLTDLELKPKSNADPSEDPGLTGSDLEITLPHPMLYDNAQVLVAPERNQTAFIQELNKLLKGVTPILIYAVGNTLTEQDITDLTELRQLPNRHPIFFICVRHPEQSDLTESGQHARASSSTNSSANSSPANSCPPSPTSPTSPPRNLPYTYSRHPLEQLSLLRHCNEVQNAEQFPVSDLYQKLSNLGYLPAPGSRPEYKGSLEVGSELVEDFIGFSSVLMFVSHVLQSRLLLAATLLQDTHARSLQNFILAAFDLSRDLMITPKRIQYARLREEALYRSLLYLASHKQSEIKSMIAETILEIRDGLLQKASEFEFKGILIDELLKEMPTGRIVHLCTTEIRDMVVEHVNKAVSAKLATSIEWLHEKFTGTLERCLLSLEQQGGSLDTDEQHRQASAALRHILTAAYQVDVSFRNSASIFWFFMQKMQQIAEVLPWKLPSSIDSRWKREVALRMLSSLNEGHLARSICNQLQQKVRSSHERFVASLTQLEERHLDRLEQREAERRNVRTLYAPQVAKLSLESSSLKDMIQYGMPPLGQELGRGHFGIVYSCKSWAGQSSLAVKSVVLPTDKHWYSLAMEFFYHKVSQMPSLNAAEKLNPPYEYAGASQDCSVMWHCDRLQA
;
A
#
# COMPACT_ATOMS: atom_id res chain seq x y z
N MET A 1 50.30 -5.01 14.42
CA MET A 1 51.52 -4.31 13.96
C MET A 1 51.09 -3.21 13.01
N GLY A 2 51.10 -1.94 13.45
CA GLY A 2 50.76 -0.79 12.60
C GLY A 2 51.93 -0.38 11.70
N ARG A 3 51.65 0.28 10.58
CA ARG A 3 52.65 0.89 9.68
C ARG A 3 52.54 2.40 9.76
N ASN A 4 53.67 3.10 9.84
CA ASN A 4 53.70 4.56 9.84
C ASN A 4 53.57 5.12 8.42
N ILE A 5 52.33 5.25 7.94
CA ILE A 5 52.04 5.62 6.55
C ILE A 5 51.91 7.14 6.38
N LEU A 6 51.35 7.84 7.36
CA LEU A 6 51.24 9.31 7.34
C LEU A 6 52.45 9.94 8.05
N PRO A 7 52.93 11.12 7.62
CA PRO A 7 54.00 11.82 8.32
C PRO A 7 53.53 12.28 9.71
N ILE A 8 54.46 12.31 10.68
CA ILE A 8 54.23 12.89 12.01
C ILE A 8 54.83 14.29 11.99
N VAL A 9 53.99 15.30 12.24
CA VAL A 9 54.41 16.71 12.29
C VAL A 9 54.62 17.15 13.74
N PRO A 10 55.66 17.94 14.05
CA PRO A 10 55.90 18.46 15.41
C PRO A 10 54.75 19.32 15.93
N TYR A 11 54.48 19.24 17.24
CA TYR A 11 53.46 20.05 17.90
C TYR A 11 53.79 21.55 17.83
N GLY A 12 52.83 22.36 17.36
CA GLY A 12 52.95 23.82 17.29
C GLY A 12 53.32 24.38 15.92
N GLU A 13 53.62 23.53 14.92
CA GLU A 13 53.65 23.92 13.51
C GLU A 13 52.23 23.86 12.92
N ASN A 14 51.55 25.01 12.86
CA ASN A 14 50.14 25.10 12.44
C ASN A 14 49.94 25.55 10.97
N ASP A 15 50.97 25.47 10.11
CA ASP A 15 50.92 26.04 8.75
C ASP A 15 50.68 24.98 7.65
N HIS A 16 50.42 23.73 8.04
CA HIS A 16 50.37 22.57 7.14
C HIS A 16 48.96 22.22 6.69
N HIS A 17 48.54 22.71 5.51
CA HIS A 17 47.22 22.42 4.95
C HIS A 17 47.22 21.10 4.16
N TRP A 18 46.56 20.06 4.68
CA TRP A 18 46.57 18.74 4.04
C TRP A 18 45.36 18.52 3.13
N ARG A 19 45.60 17.89 1.97
CA ARG A 19 44.53 17.41 1.09
C ARG A 19 43.86 16.16 1.65
N THR A 20 42.66 15.85 1.15
CA THR A 20 41.97 14.59 1.46
C THR A 20 42.82 13.41 1.02
N VAL A 21 42.97 12.40 1.88
CA VAL A 21 43.69 11.17 1.54
C VAL A 21 42.74 9.97 1.57
N LYS A 22 42.77 9.17 0.52
CA LYS A 22 41.93 7.98 0.38
C LYS A 22 42.79 6.75 0.17
N PHE A 23 42.72 5.82 1.12
CA PHE A 23 43.39 4.53 1.04
C PHE A 23 42.47 3.47 0.48
N ASN A 24 42.90 2.81 -0.59
CA ASN A 24 42.21 1.71 -1.25
C ASN A 24 43.10 0.47 -1.34
N TYR A 25 42.52 -0.70 -1.55
CA TYR A 25 43.33 -1.88 -1.84
C TYR A 25 43.94 -1.82 -3.25
N GLY A 26 45.21 -2.20 -3.36
CA GLY A 26 45.84 -2.52 -4.62
C GLY A 26 46.96 -3.54 -4.44
N LYS A 27 47.27 -4.29 -5.50
CA LYS A 27 48.33 -5.31 -5.48
C LYS A 27 49.72 -4.72 -5.23
N SER A 28 49.90 -3.43 -5.55
CA SER A 28 51.14 -2.69 -5.39
C SER A 28 50.86 -1.34 -4.74
N ALA A 29 51.81 -0.83 -3.95
CA ALA A 29 51.76 0.52 -3.41
C ALA A 29 51.85 1.55 -4.55
N ARG A 30 50.89 2.46 -4.65
CA ARG A 30 50.89 3.55 -5.65
C ARG A 30 50.02 4.71 -5.18
N ALA A 31 50.46 5.94 -5.41
CA ALA A 31 49.70 7.15 -5.18
C ALA A 31 49.23 7.78 -6.50
N ARG A 32 48.08 8.47 -6.48
CA ARG A 32 47.49 9.20 -7.60
C ARG A 32 46.79 10.44 -7.09
N LEU A 33 46.81 11.51 -7.88
CA LEU A 33 46.03 12.72 -7.61
C LEU A 33 44.76 12.72 -8.45
N MET A 34 43.61 12.85 -7.79
CA MET A 34 42.30 12.78 -8.43
C MET A 34 41.56 14.11 -8.29
N LEU A 35 41.05 14.62 -9.41
CA LEU A 35 40.22 15.83 -9.43
C LEU A 35 38.75 15.53 -9.10
N PRO A 36 37.99 16.52 -8.60
CA PRO A 36 36.53 16.44 -8.48
C PRO A 36 35.89 16.18 -9.85
N GLY A 37 35.56 14.92 -10.14
CA GLY A 37 35.08 14.48 -11.46
C GLY A 37 35.71 13.18 -11.98
N GLY A 38 36.73 12.64 -11.28
CA GLY A 38 37.32 11.33 -11.58
C GLY A 38 38.46 11.35 -12.58
N TYR A 39 39.01 12.53 -12.89
CA TYR A 39 40.19 12.68 -13.74
C TYR A 39 41.48 12.54 -12.91
N GLU A 40 42.42 11.73 -13.39
CA GLU A 40 43.75 11.54 -12.79
C GLU A 40 44.70 12.64 -13.29
N ILE A 41 45.35 13.35 -12.37
CA ILE A 41 46.44 14.29 -12.68
C ILE A 41 47.73 13.46 -12.84
N LEU A 42 48.35 13.56 -14.02
CA LEU A 42 49.62 12.88 -14.33
C LEU A 42 50.82 13.64 -13.75
N GLU A 43 50.84 13.84 -12.44
CA GLU A 43 51.95 14.46 -11.72
C GLU A 43 52.95 13.40 -11.21
N ARG A 44 54.23 13.77 -11.13
CA ARG A 44 55.28 12.88 -10.62
C ARG A 44 55.34 12.92 -9.10
N LEU A 45 54.52 12.10 -8.45
CA LEU A 45 54.52 11.95 -6.99
C LEU A 45 55.80 11.26 -6.48
N GLU A 46 56.39 11.80 -5.42
CA GLU A 46 57.59 11.25 -4.78
C GLU A 46 57.33 9.85 -4.22
N PHE A 47 56.11 9.61 -3.73
CA PHE A 47 55.64 8.31 -3.27
C PHE A 47 55.83 7.20 -4.32
N ASN A 48 55.61 7.50 -5.60
CA ASN A 48 55.72 6.51 -6.68
C ASN A 48 57.16 6.24 -7.10
N ASN A 49 58.07 7.20 -6.88
CA ASN A 49 59.48 7.09 -7.29
C ASN A 49 60.31 6.31 -6.27
N ALA A 50 60.08 6.57 -4.98
CA ALA A 50 60.87 5.98 -3.89
C ALA A 50 60.16 4.83 -3.16
N GLN A 51 58.88 4.57 -3.45
CA GLN A 51 58.01 3.66 -2.68
C GLN A 51 58.24 3.75 -1.16
N PRO A 52 58.21 4.97 -0.58
CA PRO A 52 58.55 5.16 0.81
C PRO A 52 57.52 4.48 1.72
N THR A 53 57.94 4.11 2.92
CA THR A 53 57.03 3.56 3.95
C THR A 53 56.01 4.59 4.44
N THR A 54 56.32 5.87 4.25
CA THR A 54 55.57 7.04 4.72
C THR A 54 55.35 7.99 3.55
N ILE A 55 54.18 8.60 3.47
CA ILE A 55 53.83 9.56 2.42
C ILE A 55 54.68 10.82 2.58
N PRO A 56 55.41 11.24 1.53
CA PRO A 56 56.16 12.49 1.55
C PRO A 56 55.22 13.68 1.81
N LEU A 57 55.66 14.59 2.68
CA LEU A 57 54.89 15.78 3.05
C LEU A 57 54.59 16.66 1.82
N THR A 58 55.51 16.69 0.86
CA THR A 58 55.42 17.33 -0.46
C THR A 58 54.24 16.84 -1.31
N ASP A 59 53.88 15.56 -1.21
CA ASP A 59 52.74 14.97 -1.92
C ASP A 59 51.41 15.23 -1.19
N LEU A 60 51.45 15.54 0.12
CA LEU A 60 50.30 15.69 1.01
C LEU A 60 49.82 17.14 1.15
N GLU A 61 50.73 18.09 1.21
CA GLU A 61 50.43 19.51 1.43
C GLU A 61 49.76 20.17 0.21
N LEU A 62 48.82 21.06 0.50
CA LEU A 62 48.30 22.07 -0.40
C LEU A 62 49.16 23.32 -0.21
N LYS A 63 49.88 23.76 -1.25
CA LYS A 63 50.71 24.97 -1.14
C LYS A 63 49.83 26.21 -1.07
N PRO A 64 49.80 26.98 0.04
CA PRO A 64 49.12 28.26 0.06
C PRO A 64 49.89 29.25 -0.82
N LYS A 65 49.29 29.77 -1.89
CA LYS A 65 49.87 30.93 -2.58
C LYS A 65 49.34 32.22 -1.97
N SER A 66 50.25 33.00 -1.39
CA SER A 66 50.14 34.45 -1.39
C SER A 66 50.06 34.92 -2.86
N ASN A 67 48.90 35.44 -3.28
CA ASN A 67 48.68 36.24 -4.50
C ASN A 67 48.62 35.52 -5.88
N ALA A 68 48.07 34.32 -6.01
CA ALA A 68 47.73 33.78 -7.33
C ALA A 68 46.24 33.44 -7.46
N ASP A 69 45.68 33.74 -8.64
CA ASP A 69 44.27 33.47 -8.96
C ASP A 69 43.96 31.97 -8.83
N PRO A 70 42.84 31.58 -8.19
CA PRO A 70 42.43 30.18 -8.01
C PRO A 70 42.08 29.44 -9.32
N SER A 71 42.21 30.11 -10.48
CA SER A 71 41.87 29.61 -11.81
C SER A 71 43.03 28.95 -12.57
N GLU A 72 44.29 29.05 -12.10
CA GLU A 72 45.45 28.62 -12.90
C GLU A 72 45.87 27.16 -12.71
N ASP A 73 45.57 26.51 -11.57
CA ASP A 73 45.91 25.10 -11.38
C ASP A 73 44.88 24.32 -10.55
N PRO A 74 44.02 23.50 -11.18
CA PRO A 74 43.02 22.69 -10.50
C PRO A 74 43.64 21.60 -9.58
N GLY A 75 44.93 21.29 -9.73
CA GLY A 75 45.65 20.35 -8.87
C GLY A 75 46.02 20.93 -7.49
N LEU A 76 46.16 22.26 -7.38
CA LEU A 76 46.63 22.94 -6.17
C LEU A 76 45.54 23.31 -5.16
N THR A 77 44.25 23.28 -5.52
CA THR A 77 43.17 23.83 -4.68
C THR A 77 42.14 22.80 -4.20
N GLY A 78 42.16 21.55 -4.68
CA GLY A 78 41.16 20.56 -4.26
C GLY A 78 41.26 19.15 -4.86
N SER A 79 42.47 18.65 -5.15
CA SER A 79 42.66 17.27 -5.61
C SER A 79 42.85 16.30 -4.44
N ASP A 80 42.16 15.16 -4.49
CA ASP A 80 42.23 14.10 -3.49
C ASP A 80 43.43 13.19 -3.79
N LEU A 81 44.20 12.82 -2.76
CA LEU A 81 45.30 11.86 -2.87
C LEU A 81 44.78 10.44 -2.67
N GLU A 82 44.69 9.67 -3.75
CA GLU A 82 44.35 8.25 -3.68
C GLU A 82 45.60 7.38 -3.60
N ILE A 83 45.67 6.56 -2.55
CA ILE A 83 46.79 5.66 -2.29
C ILE A 83 46.28 4.23 -2.29
N THR A 84 46.78 3.41 -3.22
CA THR A 84 46.54 1.97 -3.21
C THR A 84 47.61 1.28 -2.40
N LEU A 85 47.22 0.41 -1.47
CA LEU A 85 48.16 -0.38 -0.64
C LEU A 85 47.78 -1.88 -0.63
N PRO A 86 48.77 -2.79 -0.62
CA PRO A 86 48.52 -4.22 -0.44
C PRO A 86 48.34 -4.54 1.06
N HIS A 87 47.29 -3.98 1.67
CA HIS A 87 47.01 -4.13 3.09
C HIS A 87 45.67 -4.87 3.32
N PRO A 88 45.63 -5.94 4.15
CA PRO A 88 44.42 -6.75 4.36
C PRO A 88 43.20 -5.96 4.87
N MET A 89 43.41 -4.89 5.65
CA MET A 89 42.32 -4.02 6.14
C MET A 89 41.55 -3.31 5.01
N LEU A 90 42.13 -3.21 3.81
CA LEU A 90 41.52 -2.56 2.66
C LEU A 90 40.86 -3.55 1.69
N TYR A 91 40.88 -4.85 2.00
CA TYR A 91 40.21 -5.88 1.20
C TYR A 91 38.69 -5.65 1.15
N ASP A 92 38.02 -6.35 0.22
CA ASP A 92 36.56 -6.32 0.06
C ASP A 92 35.98 -4.91 -0.08
N ASN A 93 36.70 -4.04 -0.80
CA ASN A 93 36.36 -2.63 -1.03
C ASN A 93 36.28 -1.76 0.23
N ALA A 94 36.92 -2.17 1.33
CA ALA A 94 37.12 -1.29 2.48
C ALA A 94 38.06 -0.14 2.13
N GLN A 95 37.73 1.06 2.61
CA GLN A 95 38.47 2.29 2.33
C GLN A 95 38.70 3.05 3.63
N VAL A 96 39.86 3.68 3.76
CA VAL A 96 40.12 4.65 4.83
C VAL A 96 40.19 6.02 4.20
N LEU A 97 39.32 6.91 4.66
CA LEU A 97 39.26 8.30 4.23
C LEU A 97 39.78 9.16 5.37
N VAL A 98 40.83 9.92 5.09
CA VAL A 98 41.35 10.95 5.99
C VAL A 98 40.83 12.27 5.47
N ALA A 99 39.94 12.90 6.24
CA ALA A 99 39.38 14.20 5.91
C ALA A 99 40.50 15.25 5.81
N PRO A 100 40.36 16.26 4.92
CA PRO A 100 41.31 17.36 4.84
C PRO A 100 41.23 18.23 6.09
N GLU A 101 42.19 19.15 6.25
CA GLU A 101 42.12 20.15 7.30
C GLU A 101 40.88 21.06 7.10
N ARG A 102 40.18 21.38 8.20
CA ARG A 102 38.87 22.04 8.15
C ARG A 102 39.02 23.52 7.79
N ASN A 103 38.47 23.90 6.64
CA ASN A 103 38.14 25.30 6.33
C ASN A 103 36.78 25.66 6.95
N GLN A 104 36.70 26.80 7.64
CA GLN A 104 35.60 27.18 8.55
C GLN A 104 34.17 27.24 7.95
N THR A 105 33.95 27.01 6.65
CA THR A 105 32.70 27.39 5.96
C THR A 105 31.85 26.24 5.37
N ALA A 106 32.31 24.99 5.28
CA ALA A 106 31.59 23.94 4.51
C ALA A 106 31.67 22.47 5.01
N PHE A 107 31.97 22.24 6.28
CA PHE A 107 32.22 20.89 6.84
C PHE A 107 31.16 19.82 6.50
N ILE A 108 29.87 20.09 6.75
CA ILE A 108 28.80 19.12 6.46
C ILE A 108 28.65 18.82 4.96
N GLN A 109 28.91 19.79 4.08
CA GLN A 109 28.82 19.59 2.63
C GLN A 109 29.94 18.67 2.13
N GLU A 110 31.15 18.89 2.62
CA GLU A 110 32.32 18.04 2.32
C GLU A 110 32.16 16.64 2.88
N LEU A 111 31.71 16.51 4.13
CA LEU A 111 31.41 15.23 4.73
C LEU A 111 30.35 14.48 3.91
N ASN A 112 29.23 15.11 3.55
CA ASN A 112 28.20 14.46 2.73
C ASN A 112 28.72 14.00 1.35
N LYS A 113 29.66 14.73 0.75
CA LYS A 113 30.35 14.31 -0.49
C LYS A 113 31.15 13.02 -0.26
N LEU A 114 31.87 12.93 0.86
CA LEU A 114 32.66 11.75 1.25
C LEU A 114 31.77 10.54 1.62
N LEU A 115 30.63 10.78 2.27
CA LEU A 115 29.71 9.72 2.70
C LEU A 115 28.84 9.16 1.55
N LYS A 116 28.86 9.78 0.37
CA LYS A 116 28.00 9.38 -0.75
C LYS A 116 28.39 8.00 -1.29
N GLY A 117 27.48 7.03 -1.16
CA GLY A 117 27.64 5.69 -1.72
C GLY A 117 28.52 4.75 -0.90
N VAL A 118 28.88 5.13 0.33
CA VAL A 118 29.64 4.29 1.27
C VAL A 118 28.82 3.97 2.51
N THR A 119 29.19 2.91 3.23
CA THR A 119 28.66 2.60 4.57
C THR A 119 29.67 3.14 5.60
N PRO A 120 29.47 4.36 6.14
CA PRO A 120 30.52 5.04 6.87
C PRO A 120 30.65 4.53 8.31
N ILE A 121 31.89 4.45 8.76
CA ILE A 121 32.27 4.31 10.16
C ILE A 121 33.06 5.56 10.50
N LEU A 122 32.53 6.37 11.40
CA LEU A 122 33.13 7.66 11.75
C LEU A 122 34.06 7.47 12.94
N ILE A 123 35.31 7.88 12.75
CA ILE A 123 36.32 7.98 13.80
C ILE A 123 36.67 9.46 13.91
N TYR A 124 36.54 10.02 15.10
CA TYR A 124 36.80 11.44 15.35
C TYR A 124 37.92 11.55 16.39
N ALA A 125 39.07 12.08 15.97
CA ALA A 125 40.22 12.30 16.84
C ALA A 125 40.12 13.67 17.52
N VAL A 126 40.30 13.73 18.84
CA VAL A 126 40.30 14.95 19.65
C VAL A 126 41.57 15.02 20.50
N GLY A 127 42.00 16.22 20.85
CA GLY A 127 43.02 16.39 21.90
C GLY A 127 42.48 16.15 23.30
N ASN A 128 43.29 16.43 24.32
CA ASN A 128 42.89 16.33 25.74
C ASN A 128 41.67 17.21 26.09
N THR A 129 41.41 18.25 25.29
CA THR A 129 40.29 19.17 25.44
C THR A 129 39.66 19.46 24.08
N LEU A 130 38.34 19.59 24.02
CA LEU A 130 37.63 20.02 22.81
C LEU A 130 37.95 21.49 22.50
N THR A 131 38.33 21.76 21.26
CA THR A 131 38.49 23.11 20.72
C THR A 131 37.13 23.73 20.38
N GLU A 132 37.06 25.05 20.16
CA GLU A 132 35.84 25.69 19.66
C GLU A 132 35.41 25.13 18.29
N GLN A 133 36.38 24.73 17.47
CA GLN A 133 36.14 24.07 16.19
C GLN A 133 35.46 22.71 16.39
N ASP A 134 35.98 21.87 17.31
CA ASP A 134 35.37 20.57 17.64
C ASP A 134 33.93 20.72 18.13
N ILE A 135 33.67 21.71 18.99
CA ILE A 135 32.31 21.97 19.49
C ILE A 135 31.38 22.34 18.32
N THR A 136 31.87 23.13 17.38
CA THR A 136 31.13 23.52 16.18
C THR A 136 30.86 22.33 15.28
N ASP A 137 31.89 21.52 14.97
CA ASP A 137 31.79 20.28 14.18
C ASP A 137 30.75 19.33 14.74
N LEU A 138 30.88 19.00 16.02
CA LEU A 138 30.00 18.06 16.71
C LEU A 138 28.58 18.62 16.83
N THR A 139 28.41 19.92 16.97
CA THR A 139 27.07 20.53 16.95
C THR A 139 26.42 20.40 15.58
N GLU A 140 27.17 20.64 14.50
CA GLU A 140 26.69 20.46 13.11
C GLU A 140 26.36 18.98 12.80
N LEU A 141 27.24 18.04 13.18
CA LEU A 141 26.99 16.60 12.99
C LEU A 141 25.71 16.12 13.67
N ARG A 142 25.39 16.69 14.84
CA ARG A 142 24.20 16.32 15.61
C ARG A 142 22.90 16.79 14.96
N GLN A 143 22.96 17.83 14.12
CA GLN A 143 21.82 18.36 13.37
C GLN A 143 21.48 17.54 12.12
N LEU A 144 22.34 16.59 11.72
CA LEU A 144 22.04 15.69 10.61
C LEU A 144 20.83 14.80 10.90
N PRO A 145 19.94 14.57 9.92
CA PRO A 145 18.72 13.77 10.11
C PRO A 145 19.04 12.29 10.41
N ASN A 146 20.17 11.79 9.90
CA ASN A 146 20.68 10.46 10.19
C ASN A 146 21.86 10.60 11.15
N ARG A 147 21.63 10.40 12.45
CA ARG A 147 22.73 10.38 13.42
C ARG A 147 23.59 9.15 13.21
N HIS A 148 24.88 9.38 12.97
CA HIS A 148 25.87 8.33 12.89
C HIS A 148 26.56 8.18 14.25
N PRO A 149 26.75 6.94 14.76
CA PRO A 149 27.61 6.73 15.91
C PRO A 149 29.05 7.13 15.56
N ILE A 150 29.74 7.76 16.50
CA ILE A 150 31.11 8.23 16.33
C ILE A 150 32.01 7.50 17.33
N PHE A 151 33.16 7.03 16.85
CA PHE A 151 34.23 6.52 17.70
C PHE A 151 35.21 7.65 17.99
N PHE A 152 35.16 8.19 19.20
CA PHE A 152 36.04 9.27 19.64
C PHE A 152 37.36 8.70 20.16
N ILE A 153 38.46 9.30 19.73
CA ILE A 153 39.81 8.93 20.17
C ILE A 153 40.51 10.17 20.73
N CYS A 154 41.00 10.10 21.97
CA CYS A 154 41.88 11.11 22.51
C CYS A 154 43.31 10.88 22.03
N VAL A 155 43.86 11.83 21.29
CA VAL A 155 45.24 11.81 20.80
C VAL A 155 46.09 12.68 21.71
N ARG A 156 47.04 12.06 22.43
CA ARG A 156 48.00 12.76 23.29
C ARG A 156 49.31 12.98 22.54
N HIS A 157 49.83 14.19 22.56
CA HIS A 157 51.13 14.47 21.96
C HIS A 157 52.25 13.85 22.82
N PRO A 158 53.29 13.21 22.23
CA PRO A 158 54.40 12.60 22.97
C PRO A 158 55.08 13.55 23.96
N GLU A 159 55.20 14.84 23.62
CA GLU A 159 55.87 15.85 24.47
C GLU A 159 55.04 16.32 25.69
N GLN A 160 53.74 15.97 25.75
CA GLN A 160 52.93 16.16 26.96
C GLN A 160 53.05 14.97 27.93
N SER A 161 53.89 13.98 27.59
CA SER A 161 54.23 12.86 28.44
C SER A 161 55.61 13.11 29.04
N ASP A 162 55.70 13.36 30.35
CA ASP A 162 56.97 13.59 31.08
C ASP A 162 57.94 12.39 31.10
N LEU A 163 57.80 11.41 30.20
CA LEU A 163 58.62 10.19 30.19
C LEU A 163 59.21 9.96 28.80
N THR A 164 60.54 9.88 28.76
CA THR A 164 61.32 9.46 27.60
C THR A 164 60.91 8.07 27.10
N GLU A 165 61.13 7.79 25.82
CA GLU A 165 60.83 6.52 25.14
C GLU A 165 61.35 5.27 25.89
N SER A 166 62.48 5.41 26.60
CA SER A 166 63.05 4.38 27.48
C SER A 166 62.25 4.13 28.77
N GLY A 167 61.48 5.11 29.25
CA GLY A 167 60.55 4.98 30.38
C GLY A 167 59.24 4.25 30.04
N GLN A 168 58.78 4.34 28.79
CA GLN A 168 57.59 3.62 28.32
C GLN A 168 57.84 2.12 28.17
N HIS A 169 59.02 1.73 27.66
CA HIS A 169 59.44 0.34 27.60
C HIS A 169 59.71 -0.26 29.00
N ALA A 170 60.30 0.51 29.93
CA ALA A 170 60.54 0.04 31.30
C ALA A 170 59.23 -0.29 32.04
N ARG A 171 58.16 0.49 31.80
CA ARG A 171 56.83 0.29 32.41
C ARG A 171 56.09 -0.93 31.86
N ALA A 172 56.29 -1.25 30.57
CA ALA A 172 55.79 -2.50 29.98
C ALA A 172 56.47 -3.73 30.59
N SER A 173 57.77 -3.63 30.97
CA SER A 173 58.51 -4.71 31.62
C SER A 173 58.35 -4.77 33.16
N SER A 174 57.97 -3.69 33.83
CA SER A 174 57.75 -3.66 35.28
C SER A 174 56.34 -4.08 35.71
N SER A 175 55.43 -4.29 34.75
CA SER A 175 54.04 -4.71 34.99
C SER A 175 53.87 -6.22 35.23
N THR A 176 54.97 -6.98 35.23
CA THR A 176 54.95 -8.45 35.42
C THR A 176 55.28 -8.94 36.83
N ASN A 177 55.51 -8.06 37.82
CA ASN A 177 55.86 -8.47 39.19
C ASN A 177 55.00 -7.78 40.27
N SER A 178 53.68 -8.00 40.26
CA SER A 178 52.85 -7.84 41.48
C SER A 178 51.47 -8.46 41.33
N SER A 179 51.37 -9.79 41.40
CA SER A 179 50.24 -10.54 41.98
C SER A 179 50.47 -12.05 41.86
N ALA A 180 51.43 -12.56 42.64
CA ALA A 180 51.41 -13.96 43.03
C ALA A 180 50.27 -14.14 44.05
N ASN A 181 49.10 -14.58 43.58
CA ASN A 181 48.13 -15.45 44.29
C ASN A 181 46.81 -15.55 43.50
N SER A 182 46.75 -16.47 42.54
CA SER A 182 45.58 -17.33 42.33
C SER A 182 45.94 -18.47 41.37
N SER A 183 45.62 -19.70 41.77
CA SER A 183 45.92 -20.94 41.06
C SER A 183 45.10 -21.06 39.74
N PRO A 184 45.57 -21.84 38.76
CA PRO A 184 45.08 -21.79 37.38
C PRO A 184 43.90 -22.75 37.14
N ALA A 185 42.94 -22.33 36.31
CA ALA A 185 42.01 -23.23 35.63
C ALA A 185 42.29 -23.21 34.12
N ASN A 186 42.77 -24.35 33.63
CA ASN A 186 43.06 -24.65 32.23
C ASN A 186 41.85 -24.47 31.31
N SER A 187 42.04 -23.89 30.12
CA SER A 187 41.91 -24.57 28.81
C SER A 187 41.59 -23.60 27.64
N CYS A 188 42.64 -23.06 27.03
CA CYS A 188 42.67 -22.75 25.60
C CYS A 188 43.76 -23.64 24.96
N PRO A 189 43.51 -24.30 23.81
CA PRO A 189 44.48 -25.21 23.21
C PRO A 189 45.60 -24.43 22.49
N PRO A 190 46.82 -25.01 22.40
CA PRO A 190 47.99 -24.32 21.88
C PRO A 190 48.03 -24.28 20.34
N SER A 191 48.64 -23.23 19.80
CA SER A 191 49.04 -23.12 18.38
C SER A 191 50.36 -23.88 18.15
N PRO A 192 50.50 -24.70 17.09
CA PRO A 192 51.76 -25.38 16.80
C PRO A 192 52.70 -24.53 15.92
N THR A 193 53.98 -24.51 16.29
CA THR A 193 55.11 -23.94 15.54
C THR A 193 55.88 -25.03 14.77
N SER A 194 56.09 -24.77 13.47
CA SER A 194 57.21 -25.20 12.60
C SER A 194 57.27 -26.67 12.10
N PRO A 195 58.11 -27.00 11.10
CA PRO A 195 57.71 -27.17 9.70
C PRO A 195 57.86 -28.64 9.24
N THR A 196 56.79 -29.26 8.76
CA THR A 196 56.92 -30.52 8.01
C THR A 196 55.88 -30.53 6.88
N SER A 197 56.35 -30.82 5.66
CA SER A 197 55.54 -30.94 4.44
C SER A 197 54.27 -31.78 4.65
N PRO A 198 53.10 -31.38 4.09
CA PRO A 198 51.84 -32.03 4.39
C PRO A 198 51.71 -33.38 3.66
N PRO A 199 51.10 -34.41 4.28
CA PRO A 199 50.62 -35.56 3.54
C PRO A 199 49.40 -35.13 2.71
N ARG A 200 49.43 -35.46 1.41
CA ARG A 200 48.31 -35.34 0.49
C ARG A 200 47.10 -36.14 1.01
N ASN A 201 45.92 -35.53 0.87
CA ASN A 201 44.57 -36.11 0.95
C ASN A 201 43.85 -36.03 2.30
N LEU A 202 43.14 -34.92 2.54
CA LEU A 202 41.80 -34.86 3.15
C LEU A 202 41.16 -33.49 2.83
N PRO A 203 39.85 -33.39 2.51
CA PRO A 203 39.24 -32.18 1.94
C PRO A 203 38.97 -31.11 3.01
N TYR A 204 39.33 -29.86 2.69
CA TYR A 204 38.91 -28.64 3.36
C TYR A 204 37.39 -28.44 3.28
N THR A 205 36.63 -28.72 4.34
CA THR A 205 35.28 -28.15 4.55
C THR A 205 34.90 -28.11 6.03
N TYR A 206 35.23 -27.00 6.71
CA TYR A 206 34.44 -26.38 7.78
C TYR A 206 34.89 -24.92 7.87
N SER A 207 34.56 -24.14 6.83
CA SER A 207 34.71 -22.69 6.88
C SER A 207 33.56 -22.16 7.75
N ARG A 208 33.85 -21.72 8.98
CA ARG A 208 32.85 -21.09 9.86
C ARG A 208 32.19 -19.93 9.11
N HIS A 209 30.86 -19.84 9.18
CA HIS A 209 30.11 -18.79 8.51
C HIS A 209 30.40 -17.43 9.20
N PRO A 210 30.63 -16.33 8.47
CA PRO A 210 30.97 -15.02 9.07
C PRO A 210 29.99 -14.55 10.17
N LEU A 211 28.73 -14.95 10.07
CA LEU A 211 27.67 -14.63 11.05
C LEU A 211 27.79 -15.40 12.37
N GLU A 212 28.40 -16.59 12.39
CA GLU A 212 28.69 -17.30 13.66
C GLU A 212 29.78 -16.59 14.46
N GLN A 213 30.69 -15.90 13.77
CA GLN A 213 31.75 -15.10 14.38
C GLN A 213 31.17 -13.88 15.12
N LEU A 214 30.08 -13.29 14.62
CA LEU A 214 29.35 -12.21 15.29
C LEU A 214 28.64 -12.67 16.58
N SER A 215 28.11 -13.90 16.62
CA SER A 215 27.53 -14.46 17.85
C SER A 215 28.57 -14.74 18.95
N LEU A 216 29.81 -15.03 18.57
CA LEU A 216 30.93 -15.18 19.52
C LEU A 216 31.35 -13.83 20.10
N LEU A 217 31.41 -12.77 19.28
CA LEU A 217 31.69 -11.41 19.76
C LEU A 217 30.62 -10.91 20.75
N ARG A 218 29.37 -11.36 20.61
CA ARG A 218 28.28 -11.05 21.56
C ARG A 218 28.50 -11.61 22.96
N HIS A 219 29.08 -12.80 23.09
CA HIS A 219 29.36 -13.41 24.39
C HIS A 219 30.50 -12.72 25.14
N CYS A 220 31.33 -11.93 24.44
CA CYS A 220 32.37 -11.12 25.08
C CYS A 220 31.81 -9.89 25.83
N ASN A 221 30.56 -9.46 25.54
CA ASN A 221 29.93 -8.31 26.19
C ASN A 221 29.28 -8.62 27.56
N GLU A 222 29.12 -9.89 27.94
CA GLU A 222 28.49 -10.25 29.23
C GLU A 222 29.42 -10.13 30.44
N VAL A 223 30.70 -9.80 30.24
CA VAL A 223 31.67 -9.66 31.33
C VAL A 223 32.39 -8.32 31.23
N GLN A 224 31.81 -7.28 31.82
CA GLN A 224 32.54 -6.15 32.40
C GLN A 224 31.64 -5.41 33.38
N ASN A 225 31.77 -5.77 34.66
CA ASN A 225 31.25 -4.98 35.78
C ASN A 225 31.99 -3.64 35.79
N ALA A 226 31.27 -2.54 35.58
CA ALA A 226 31.84 -1.20 35.68
C ALA A 226 32.03 -0.84 37.16
N GLU A 227 33.26 -1.00 37.67
CA GLU A 227 33.72 -0.23 38.82
C GLU A 227 33.71 1.25 38.44
N GLN A 228 33.21 2.11 39.33
CA GLN A 228 33.06 3.56 39.09
C GLN A 228 34.46 4.22 39.05
N PHE A 229 34.98 4.40 37.83
CA PHE A 229 36.17 5.24 37.61
C PHE A 229 35.81 6.72 37.56
N PRO A 230 36.72 7.63 37.94
CA PRO A 230 36.53 9.07 37.78
C PRO A 230 36.33 9.41 36.30
N VAL A 231 35.28 10.18 36.01
CA VAL A 231 34.88 10.56 34.66
C VAL A 231 35.71 11.77 34.21
N SER A 232 36.38 11.66 33.06
CA SER A 232 37.19 12.73 32.46
C SER A 232 36.36 13.95 32.04
N ASP A 233 36.95 15.15 32.07
CA ASP A 233 36.33 16.40 31.59
C ASP A 233 35.90 16.28 30.11
N LEU A 234 36.69 15.57 29.31
CA LEU A 234 36.36 15.29 27.91
C LEU A 234 35.08 14.45 27.78
N TYR A 235 34.95 13.39 28.58
CA TYR A 235 33.74 12.56 28.62
C TYR A 235 32.52 13.40 29.00
N GLN A 236 32.64 14.25 30.01
CA GLN A 236 31.53 15.11 30.46
C GLN A 236 31.10 16.09 29.37
N LYS A 237 32.04 16.71 28.65
CA LYS A 237 31.74 17.61 27.53
C LYS A 237 31.05 16.88 26.37
N LEU A 238 31.52 15.71 25.97
CA LEU A 238 30.87 14.90 24.92
C LEU A 238 29.49 14.38 25.35
N SER A 239 29.31 14.10 26.64
CA SER A 239 28.00 13.76 27.19
C SER A 239 27.02 14.93 27.17
N ASN A 240 27.48 16.15 27.51
CA ASN A 240 26.68 17.37 27.39
C ASN A 240 26.28 17.67 25.94
N LEU A 241 27.16 17.37 24.98
CA LEU A 241 26.88 17.41 23.55
C LEU A 241 25.98 16.24 23.08
N GLY A 242 25.61 15.32 23.96
CA GLY A 242 24.66 14.23 23.72
C GLY A 242 25.20 13.08 22.88
N TYR A 243 26.53 12.93 22.81
CA TYR A 243 27.17 11.79 22.14
C TYR A 243 27.36 10.60 23.08
N LEU A 244 27.67 10.87 24.36
CA LEU A 244 27.92 9.85 25.36
C LEU A 244 26.82 9.82 26.44
N PRO A 245 26.52 8.65 27.03
CA PRO A 245 25.56 8.55 28.12
C PRO A 245 26.02 9.34 29.35
N ALA A 246 25.06 9.82 30.14
CA ALA A 246 25.35 10.63 31.32
C ALA A 246 26.26 9.87 32.32
N PRO A 247 27.20 10.54 32.99
CA PRO A 247 28.05 9.94 34.02
C PRO A 247 27.21 9.17 35.06
N GLY A 248 27.52 7.89 35.29
CA GLY A 248 26.81 7.06 36.26
C GLY A 248 25.45 6.52 35.81
N SER A 249 25.00 6.84 34.59
CA SER A 249 23.83 6.18 34.00
C SER A 249 24.20 4.74 33.62
N ARG A 250 23.35 3.78 34.02
CA ARG A 250 23.46 2.43 33.46
C ARG A 250 23.10 2.53 31.98
N PRO A 251 23.86 1.92 31.05
CA PRO A 251 23.37 1.75 29.69
C PRO A 251 22.05 0.97 29.79
N GLU A 252 20.92 1.65 29.55
CA GLU A 252 19.66 0.97 29.31
C GLU A 252 19.83 0.23 27.98
N TYR A 253 20.24 -1.03 28.05
CA TYR A 253 20.11 -1.97 26.93
C TYR A 253 18.62 -2.27 26.72
N LYS A 254 17.86 -1.26 26.29
CA LYS A 254 16.65 -1.47 25.50
C LYS A 254 17.18 -2.05 24.20
N GLY A 255 16.75 -3.26 23.82
CA GLY A 255 17.20 -3.99 22.63
C GLY A 255 16.93 -3.25 21.31
N SER A 256 17.55 -2.10 21.14
CA SER A 256 17.37 -1.11 20.09
C SER A 256 18.47 -1.29 19.06
N LEU A 257 18.13 -1.05 17.80
CA LEU A 257 19.05 -0.99 16.67
C LEU A 257 20.13 0.12 16.82
N GLU A 258 20.11 0.90 17.90
CA GLU A 258 20.95 2.07 18.08
C GLU A 258 22.29 1.72 18.72
N VAL A 259 23.35 1.87 17.93
CA VAL A 259 24.73 1.85 18.43
C VAL A 259 25.05 3.25 18.94
N GLY A 260 25.54 3.35 20.17
CA GLY A 260 25.98 4.62 20.77
C GLY A 260 27.35 5.06 20.25
N SER A 261 27.73 6.30 20.54
CA SER A 261 29.12 6.74 20.33
C SER A 261 30.00 6.25 21.50
N GLU A 262 31.29 6.04 21.25
CA GLU A 262 32.25 5.55 22.24
C GLU A 262 33.43 6.52 22.35
N LEU A 263 34.04 6.65 23.53
CA LEU A 263 35.26 7.43 23.75
C LEU A 263 36.37 6.52 24.27
N VAL A 264 37.53 6.59 23.63
CA VAL A 264 38.77 5.95 24.08
C VAL A 264 39.82 7.03 24.34
N GLU A 265 40.34 7.07 25.56
CA GLU A 265 41.29 8.11 25.99
C GLU A 265 42.76 7.68 25.94
N ASP A 266 43.03 6.42 25.59
CA ASP A 266 44.34 5.80 25.58
C ASP A 266 44.51 4.85 24.38
N PHE A 267 45.73 4.75 23.85
CA PHE A 267 45.99 3.91 22.68
C PHE A 267 45.85 2.41 22.97
N ILE A 268 46.00 1.98 24.23
CA ILE A 268 45.84 0.57 24.62
C ILE A 268 44.36 0.17 24.47
N GLY A 269 43.43 1.04 24.88
CA GLY A 269 42.00 0.88 24.70
C GLY A 269 41.53 0.88 23.24
N PHE A 270 42.33 1.35 22.28
CA PHE A 270 41.90 1.50 20.87
C PHE A 270 41.43 0.18 20.22
N SER A 271 41.85 -0.97 20.74
CA SER A 271 41.37 -2.28 20.27
C SER A 271 39.84 -2.45 20.33
N SER A 272 39.13 -1.68 21.17
CA SER A 272 37.66 -1.65 21.21
C SER A 272 37.01 -1.16 19.90
N VAL A 273 37.76 -0.47 19.03
CA VAL A 273 37.28 -0.04 17.70
C VAL A 273 36.74 -1.20 16.87
N LEU A 274 37.29 -2.41 17.05
CA LEU A 274 36.82 -3.61 16.35
C LEU A 274 35.39 -3.99 16.78
N MET A 275 35.08 -3.84 18.07
CA MET A 275 33.74 -4.08 18.60
C MET A 275 32.78 -2.99 18.12
N PHE A 276 33.19 -1.73 18.19
CA PHE A 276 32.42 -0.61 17.67
C PHE A 276 32.06 -0.81 16.18
N VAL A 277 33.06 -1.06 15.33
CA VAL A 277 32.88 -1.35 13.90
C VAL A 277 31.89 -2.50 13.69
N SER A 278 32.06 -3.60 14.43
CA SER A 278 31.17 -4.76 14.34
C SER A 278 29.73 -4.41 14.71
N HIS A 279 29.52 -3.65 15.79
CA HIS A 279 28.20 -3.20 16.21
C HIS A 279 27.55 -2.28 15.17
N VAL A 280 28.30 -1.30 14.62
CA VAL A 280 27.79 -0.39 13.59
C VAL A 280 27.35 -1.16 12.34
N LEU A 281 28.20 -2.07 11.84
CA LEU A 281 27.86 -2.89 10.66
C LEU A 281 26.68 -3.82 10.93
N GLN A 282 26.63 -4.46 12.10
CA GLN A 282 25.52 -5.32 12.50
C GLN A 282 24.19 -4.54 12.59
N SER A 283 24.21 -3.34 13.18
CA SER A 283 23.04 -2.46 13.26
C SER A 283 22.51 -2.09 11.87
N ARG A 284 23.42 -1.73 10.94
CA ARG A 284 23.05 -1.43 9.55
C ARG A 284 22.44 -2.64 8.85
N LEU A 285 23.04 -3.81 9.03
CA LEU A 285 22.54 -5.06 8.46
C LEU A 285 21.17 -5.43 9.05
N LEU A 286 20.98 -5.25 10.36
CA LEU A 286 19.71 -5.49 11.04
C LEU A 286 18.61 -4.53 10.57
N LEU A 287 18.94 -3.25 10.35
CA LEU A 287 18.01 -2.26 9.80
C LEU A 287 17.57 -2.66 8.39
N ALA A 288 18.51 -3.02 7.51
CA ALA A 288 18.21 -3.46 6.16
C ALA A 288 17.34 -4.73 6.15
N ALA A 289 17.68 -5.73 6.96
CA ALA A 289 16.90 -6.96 7.11
C ALA A 289 15.50 -6.69 7.66
N THR A 290 15.35 -5.75 8.58
CA THR A 290 14.04 -5.33 9.13
C THR A 290 13.17 -4.69 8.05
N LEU A 291 13.70 -3.73 7.29
CA LEU A 291 12.98 -3.09 6.19
C LEU A 291 12.56 -4.09 5.11
N LEU A 292 13.43 -5.04 4.79
CA LEU A 292 13.14 -6.13 3.86
C LEU A 292 12.00 -7.02 4.38
N GLN A 293 12.08 -7.47 5.63
CA GLN A 293 11.06 -8.30 6.27
C GLN A 293 9.71 -7.59 6.37
N ASP A 294 9.69 -6.30 6.70
CA ASP A 294 8.45 -5.50 6.77
C ASP A 294 7.83 -5.29 5.39
N THR A 295 8.66 -5.19 4.35
CA THR A 295 8.18 -5.11 2.96
C THR A 295 7.55 -6.44 2.55
N HIS A 296 8.24 -7.56 2.75
CA HIS A 296 7.69 -8.88 2.44
C HIS A 296 6.40 -9.20 3.23
N ALA A 297 6.36 -8.87 4.53
CA ALA A 297 5.19 -9.10 5.37
C ALA A 297 3.97 -8.30 4.89
N ARG A 298 4.15 -7.02 4.56
CA ARG A 298 3.09 -6.18 3.99
C ARG A 298 2.63 -6.68 2.62
N SER A 299 3.55 -7.06 1.75
CA SER A 299 3.22 -7.64 0.45
C SER A 299 2.38 -8.92 0.60
N LEU A 300 2.75 -9.82 1.51
CA LEU A 300 1.98 -11.03 1.79
C LEU A 300 0.57 -10.71 2.30
N GLN A 301 0.45 -9.77 3.23
CA GLN A 301 -0.85 -9.33 3.74
C GLN A 301 -1.74 -8.79 2.60
N ASN A 302 -1.18 -8.00 1.68
CA ASN A 302 -1.91 -7.50 0.52
C ASN A 302 -2.39 -8.62 -0.41
N PHE A 303 -1.57 -9.64 -0.68
CA PHE A 303 -2.01 -10.81 -1.45
C PHE A 303 -3.16 -11.54 -0.78
N ILE A 304 -3.11 -11.69 0.54
CA ILE A 304 -4.17 -12.36 1.31
C ILE A 304 -5.47 -11.54 1.24
N LEU A 305 -5.41 -10.22 1.47
CA LEU A 305 -6.57 -9.33 1.37
C LEU A 305 -7.16 -9.34 -0.05
N ALA A 306 -6.32 -9.31 -1.08
CA ALA A 306 -6.77 -9.41 -2.47
C ALA A 306 -7.50 -10.75 -2.71
N ALA A 307 -6.99 -11.87 -2.21
CA ALA A 307 -7.68 -13.16 -2.32
C ALA A 307 -9.05 -13.17 -1.63
N PHE A 308 -9.20 -12.48 -0.50
CA PHE A 308 -10.49 -12.31 0.19
C PHE A 308 -11.47 -11.48 -0.64
N ASP A 309 -11.02 -10.35 -1.20
CA ASP A 309 -11.86 -9.51 -2.04
C ASP A 309 -12.34 -10.25 -3.29
N LEU A 310 -11.44 -11.01 -3.94
CA LEU A 310 -11.77 -11.88 -5.08
C LEU A 310 -12.80 -12.95 -4.67
N SER A 311 -12.61 -13.61 -3.52
CA SER A 311 -13.54 -14.61 -3.01
C SER A 311 -14.91 -14.01 -2.71
N ARG A 312 -14.95 -12.80 -2.14
CA ARG A 312 -16.19 -12.08 -1.85
C ARG A 312 -16.93 -11.73 -3.14
N ASP A 313 -16.22 -11.25 -4.16
CA ASP A 313 -16.81 -10.90 -5.47
C ASP A 313 -17.43 -12.13 -6.15
N LEU A 314 -16.72 -13.27 -6.14
CA LEU A 314 -17.22 -14.57 -6.63
C LEU A 314 -18.49 -15.03 -5.92
N MET A 315 -18.63 -14.74 -4.62
CA MET A 315 -19.80 -15.15 -3.84
C MET A 315 -20.98 -14.17 -3.92
N ILE A 316 -20.71 -12.86 -3.95
CA ILE A 316 -21.76 -11.83 -3.84
C ILE A 316 -22.40 -11.54 -5.18
N THR A 317 -21.63 -11.48 -6.26
CA THR A 317 -22.13 -11.09 -7.59
C THR A 317 -23.26 -12.00 -8.10
N PRO A 318 -23.14 -13.35 -8.05
CA PRO A 318 -24.23 -14.25 -8.42
C PRO A 318 -25.49 -14.05 -7.57
N LYS A 319 -25.32 -13.85 -6.25
CA LYS A 319 -26.44 -13.59 -5.33
C LYS A 319 -27.17 -12.29 -5.66
N ARG A 320 -26.45 -11.25 -6.08
CA ARG A 320 -27.02 -9.96 -6.50
C ARG A 320 -27.80 -10.08 -7.81
N ILE A 321 -27.29 -10.83 -8.78
CA ILE A 321 -27.99 -11.13 -10.04
C ILE A 321 -29.28 -11.91 -9.74
N GLN A 322 -29.20 -12.97 -8.93
CA GLN A 322 -30.37 -13.74 -8.51
C GLN A 322 -31.39 -12.88 -7.75
N TYR A 323 -30.92 -12.02 -6.84
CA TYR A 323 -31.78 -11.06 -6.14
C TYR A 323 -32.49 -10.13 -7.12
N ALA A 324 -31.78 -9.58 -8.11
CA ALA A 324 -32.37 -8.70 -9.11
C ALA A 324 -33.47 -9.41 -9.92
N ARG A 325 -33.19 -10.64 -10.38
CA ARG A 325 -34.15 -11.50 -11.09
C ARG A 325 -35.42 -11.74 -10.28
N LEU A 326 -35.27 -12.19 -9.03
CA LEU A 326 -36.42 -12.51 -8.16
C LEU A 326 -37.26 -11.27 -7.81
N ARG A 327 -36.60 -10.13 -7.59
CA ARG A 327 -37.28 -8.89 -7.20
C ARG A 327 -38.02 -8.26 -8.37
N GLU A 328 -37.45 -8.26 -9.56
CA GLU A 328 -38.14 -7.80 -10.75
C GLU A 328 -39.31 -8.75 -11.12
N GLU A 329 -39.13 -10.07 -11.03
CA GLU A 329 -40.21 -11.02 -11.32
C GLU A 329 -41.41 -10.82 -10.37
N ALA A 330 -41.15 -10.54 -9.09
CA ALA A 330 -42.20 -10.21 -8.13
C ALA A 330 -42.93 -8.90 -8.48
N LEU A 331 -42.20 -7.88 -8.97
CA LEU A 331 -42.77 -6.62 -9.44
C LEU A 331 -43.64 -6.86 -10.69
N TYR A 332 -43.12 -7.60 -11.67
CA TYR A 332 -43.83 -7.96 -12.90
C TYR A 332 -45.14 -8.69 -12.60
N ARG A 333 -45.13 -9.73 -11.75
CA ARG A 333 -46.34 -10.46 -11.35
C ARG A 333 -47.35 -9.56 -10.64
N SER A 334 -46.90 -8.64 -9.79
CA SER A 334 -47.77 -7.70 -9.08
C SER A 334 -48.45 -6.72 -10.02
N LEU A 335 -47.70 -6.15 -10.98
CA LEU A 335 -48.23 -5.23 -11.99
C LEU A 335 -49.19 -5.94 -12.95
N LEU A 336 -48.85 -7.16 -13.37
CA LEU A 336 -49.71 -7.96 -14.25
C LEU A 336 -51.02 -8.35 -13.55
N TYR A 337 -50.97 -8.71 -12.27
CA TYR A 337 -52.17 -8.97 -11.45
C TYR A 337 -53.08 -7.73 -11.38
N LEU A 338 -52.51 -6.56 -11.08
CA LEU A 338 -53.25 -5.30 -11.04
C LEU A 338 -53.92 -5.01 -12.40
N ALA A 339 -53.19 -5.17 -13.50
CA ALA A 339 -53.70 -4.93 -14.84
C ALA A 339 -54.76 -5.95 -15.31
N SER A 340 -54.89 -7.12 -14.66
CA SER A 340 -55.82 -8.18 -15.07
C SER A 340 -57.04 -8.32 -14.16
N HIS A 341 -56.93 -8.05 -12.86
CA HIS A 341 -57.98 -8.33 -11.88
C HIS A 341 -58.68 -7.09 -11.32
N LYS A 342 -58.14 -5.89 -11.58
CA LYS A 342 -58.69 -4.62 -11.06
C LYS A 342 -59.50 -3.84 -12.10
N GLN A 343 -59.95 -4.47 -13.19
CA GLN A 343 -60.70 -3.79 -14.27
C GLN A 343 -61.95 -3.07 -13.73
N SER A 344 -62.65 -3.64 -12.76
CA SER A 344 -63.83 -3.04 -12.11
C SER A 344 -63.47 -1.80 -11.28
N GLU A 345 -62.36 -1.84 -10.54
CA GLU A 345 -61.87 -0.70 -9.76
C GLU A 345 -61.38 0.43 -10.67
N ILE A 346 -60.66 0.10 -11.75
CA ILE A 346 -60.26 1.07 -12.78
C ILE A 346 -61.49 1.69 -13.45
N LYS A 347 -62.53 0.90 -13.73
CA LYS A 347 -63.81 1.41 -14.25
C LYS A 347 -64.47 2.41 -13.28
N SER A 348 -64.50 2.10 -11.97
CA SER A 348 -65.04 3.01 -10.96
C SER A 348 -64.24 4.32 -10.88
N MET A 349 -62.92 4.22 -10.87
CA MET A 349 -62.03 5.37 -10.86
C MET A 349 -62.22 6.27 -12.09
N ILE A 350 -62.38 5.68 -13.28
CA ILE A 350 -62.69 6.42 -14.51
C ILE A 350 -64.03 7.15 -14.38
N ALA A 351 -65.07 6.49 -13.88
CA ALA A 351 -66.39 7.09 -13.71
C ALA A 351 -66.35 8.28 -12.74
N GLU A 352 -65.69 8.12 -11.60
CA GLU A 352 -65.48 9.20 -10.61
C GLU A 352 -64.68 10.37 -11.21
N THR A 353 -63.61 10.07 -11.96
CA THR A 353 -62.78 11.10 -12.61
C THR A 353 -63.58 11.90 -13.64
N ILE A 354 -64.38 11.22 -14.47
CA ILE A 354 -65.24 11.87 -15.47
C ILE A 354 -66.26 12.79 -14.78
N LEU A 355 -66.82 12.38 -13.64
CA LEU A 355 -67.74 13.21 -12.84
C LEU A 355 -67.04 14.44 -12.27
N GLU A 356 -65.84 14.28 -11.70
CA GLU A 356 -65.07 15.38 -11.10
C GLU A 356 -64.67 16.44 -12.13
N ILE A 357 -64.22 16.03 -13.33
CA ILE A 357 -63.75 16.98 -14.35
C ILE A 357 -64.89 17.59 -15.18
N ARG A 358 -66.10 17.05 -15.06
CA ARG A 358 -67.25 17.38 -15.93
C ARG A 358 -67.47 18.88 -16.03
N ASP A 359 -67.68 19.56 -14.91
CA ASP A 359 -68.09 20.96 -14.92
C ASP A 359 -66.97 21.88 -15.41
N GLY A 360 -65.72 21.60 -15.03
CA GLY A 360 -64.54 22.32 -15.51
C GLY A 360 -64.28 22.12 -17.01
N LEU A 361 -64.53 20.91 -17.53
CA LEU A 361 -64.39 20.61 -18.95
C LEU A 361 -65.47 21.30 -19.78
N LEU A 362 -66.71 21.31 -19.30
CA LEU A 362 -67.82 22.03 -19.93
C LEU A 362 -67.59 23.54 -19.97
N GLN A 363 -66.94 24.11 -18.96
CA GLN A 363 -66.53 25.51 -18.96
C GLN A 363 -65.43 25.79 -20.00
N LYS A 364 -64.41 24.92 -20.06
CA LYS A 364 -63.37 25.01 -21.12
C LYS A 364 -63.94 24.88 -22.52
N ALA A 365 -64.96 24.04 -22.70
CA ALA A 365 -65.66 23.92 -23.97
C ALA A 365 -66.40 25.21 -24.36
N SER A 366 -67.07 25.89 -23.42
CA SER A 366 -67.76 27.16 -23.73
C SER A 366 -66.81 28.28 -24.14
N GLU A 367 -65.58 28.25 -23.64
CA GLU A 367 -64.52 29.23 -23.89
C GLU A 367 -63.57 28.80 -25.03
N PHE A 368 -63.82 27.64 -25.66
CA PHE A 368 -62.89 27.04 -26.60
C PHE A 368 -62.76 27.85 -27.89
N GLU A 369 -61.54 28.21 -28.27
CA GLU A 369 -61.24 28.92 -29.51
C GLU A 369 -60.77 27.93 -30.58
N PHE A 370 -61.44 27.94 -31.74
CA PHE A 370 -61.13 27.04 -32.84
C PHE A 370 -59.84 27.45 -33.57
N LYS A 371 -59.01 26.47 -33.93
CA LYS A 371 -57.71 26.69 -34.58
C LYS A 371 -57.76 26.33 -36.05
N GLY A 372 -57.76 27.34 -36.92
CA GLY A 372 -57.64 27.15 -38.38
C GLY A 372 -58.92 27.34 -39.18
N ILE A 373 -59.97 27.86 -38.55
CA ILE A 373 -61.19 28.30 -39.25
C ILE A 373 -61.10 29.82 -39.43
N LEU A 374 -61.22 30.30 -40.68
CA LEU A 374 -61.30 31.73 -40.95
C LEU A 374 -62.53 32.29 -40.22
N ILE A 375 -62.33 33.27 -39.33
CA ILE A 375 -63.37 33.89 -38.49
C ILE A 375 -64.58 34.33 -39.33
N ASP A 376 -64.34 34.72 -40.59
CA ASP A 376 -65.34 35.11 -41.59
C ASP A 376 -66.33 34.00 -42.00
N GLU A 377 -65.94 32.72 -41.91
CA GLU A 377 -66.83 31.59 -42.19
C GLU A 377 -67.72 31.21 -41.00
N LEU A 378 -67.31 31.54 -39.77
CA LEU A 378 -68.09 31.31 -38.55
C LEU A 378 -69.20 32.36 -38.34
N LEU A 379 -69.04 33.55 -38.92
CA LEU A 379 -69.95 34.70 -38.78
C LEU A 379 -71.13 34.69 -39.77
N LYS A 380 -71.21 33.72 -40.70
CA LYS A 380 -72.38 33.55 -41.57
C LYS A 380 -73.59 33.08 -40.75
N GLU A 381 -74.76 33.68 -41.00
CA GLU A 381 -76.04 33.38 -40.31
C GLU A 381 -76.46 31.89 -40.36
N MET A 382 -75.87 31.09 -41.26
CA MET A 382 -75.92 29.63 -41.17
C MET A 382 -74.52 29.00 -41.38
N PRO A 383 -73.99 28.27 -40.38
CA PRO A 383 -72.75 27.53 -40.54
C PRO A 383 -72.97 26.36 -41.50
N THR A 384 -72.02 26.07 -42.40
CA THR A 384 -72.13 24.94 -43.35
C THR A 384 -71.84 23.61 -42.65
N GLY A 385 -72.42 22.50 -43.12
CA GLY A 385 -72.22 21.16 -42.52
C GLY A 385 -70.74 20.75 -42.38
N ARG A 386 -69.87 21.20 -43.29
CA ARG A 386 -68.41 20.99 -43.21
C ARG A 386 -67.78 21.72 -42.02
N ILE A 387 -68.18 22.97 -41.76
CA ILE A 387 -67.69 23.79 -40.64
C ILE A 387 -68.15 23.20 -39.31
N VAL A 388 -69.43 22.81 -39.22
CA VAL A 388 -69.96 22.14 -38.02
C VAL A 388 -69.17 20.86 -37.73
N HIS A 389 -68.82 20.09 -38.76
CA HIS A 389 -68.03 18.86 -38.61
C HIS A 389 -66.59 19.13 -38.13
N LEU A 390 -65.92 20.16 -38.65
CA LEU A 390 -64.59 20.61 -38.21
C LEU A 390 -64.62 21.08 -36.75
N CYS A 391 -65.53 21.99 -36.38
CA CYS A 391 -65.70 22.47 -35.00
C CYS A 391 -66.02 21.33 -34.03
N THR A 392 -66.89 20.39 -34.44
CA THR A 392 -67.20 19.20 -33.64
C THR A 392 -65.98 18.31 -33.46
N THR A 393 -65.08 18.26 -34.45
CA THR A 393 -63.84 17.48 -34.37
C THR A 393 -62.81 18.13 -33.45
N GLU A 394 -62.67 19.46 -33.45
CA GLU A 394 -61.78 20.14 -32.51
C GLU A 394 -62.25 20.07 -31.06
N ILE A 395 -63.56 20.25 -30.79
CA ILE A 395 -64.11 20.06 -29.44
C ILE A 395 -63.92 18.62 -28.96
N ARG A 396 -64.07 17.65 -29.86
CA ARG A 396 -63.82 16.23 -29.57
C ARG A 396 -62.38 16.00 -29.16
N ASP A 397 -61.42 16.48 -29.93
CA ASP A 397 -60.00 16.29 -29.66
C ASP A 397 -59.63 16.92 -28.30
N MET A 398 -60.20 18.08 -27.98
CA MET A 398 -60.05 18.73 -26.68
C MET A 398 -60.68 17.91 -25.52
N VAL A 399 -61.90 17.41 -25.67
CA VAL A 399 -62.57 16.58 -24.64
C VAL A 399 -61.76 15.30 -24.39
N VAL A 400 -61.31 14.64 -25.45
CA VAL A 400 -60.51 13.41 -25.38
C VAL A 400 -59.17 13.67 -24.69
N GLU A 401 -58.46 14.73 -25.08
CA GLU A 401 -57.19 15.11 -24.46
C GLU A 401 -57.36 15.40 -22.96
N HIS A 402 -58.43 16.10 -22.57
CA HIS A 402 -58.68 16.44 -21.18
C HIS A 402 -59.04 15.24 -20.31
N VAL A 403 -59.93 14.36 -20.82
CA VAL A 403 -60.31 13.12 -20.12
C VAL A 403 -59.09 12.21 -19.97
N ASN A 404 -58.27 12.08 -21.03
CA ASN A 404 -57.02 11.32 -20.98
C ASN A 404 -56.08 11.83 -19.89
N LYS A 405 -55.82 13.14 -19.88
CA LYS A 405 -54.91 13.75 -18.91
C LYS A 405 -55.38 13.52 -17.48
N ALA A 406 -56.68 13.66 -17.22
CA ALA A 406 -57.25 13.46 -15.89
C ALA A 406 -57.23 12.00 -15.44
N VAL A 407 -57.63 11.07 -16.30
CA VAL A 407 -57.64 9.63 -16.00
C VAL A 407 -56.22 9.10 -15.80
N SER A 408 -55.27 9.48 -16.66
CA SER A 408 -53.86 9.09 -16.51
C SER A 408 -53.25 9.66 -15.22
N ALA A 409 -53.58 10.89 -14.82
CA ALA A 409 -53.12 11.45 -13.56
C ALA A 409 -53.65 10.69 -12.32
N LYS A 410 -54.92 10.30 -12.31
CA LYS A 410 -55.52 9.54 -11.19
C LYS A 410 -55.09 8.07 -11.17
N LEU A 411 -54.75 7.51 -12.33
CA LEU A 411 -54.13 6.18 -12.43
C LEU A 411 -52.69 6.18 -11.90
N ALA A 412 -51.92 7.23 -12.19
CA ALA A 412 -50.55 7.40 -11.72
C ALA A 412 -50.45 7.37 -10.18
N THR A 413 -51.31 8.11 -9.49
CA THR A 413 -51.34 8.13 -8.00
C THR A 413 -51.69 6.77 -7.39
N SER A 414 -52.51 5.96 -8.05
CA SER A 414 -52.82 4.59 -7.60
C SER A 414 -51.64 3.61 -7.77
N ILE A 415 -50.70 3.93 -8.66
CA ILE A 415 -49.52 3.11 -9.00
C ILE A 415 -48.26 3.57 -8.22
N GLU A 416 -48.21 4.82 -7.72
CA GLU A 416 -47.14 5.35 -6.83
C GLU A 416 -46.81 4.44 -5.63
N TRP A 417 -47.81 3.78 -5.05
CA TRP A 417 -47.59 2.84 -3.94
C TRP A 417 -46.76 1.60 -4.33
N LEU A 418 -46.85 1.13 -5.59
CA LEU A 418 -46.03 0.02 -6.09
C LEU A 418 -44.59 0.45 -6.35
N HIS A 419 -44.37 1.72 -6.72
CA HIS A 419 -43.02 2.25 -6.96
C HIS A 419 -42.19 2.31 -5.68
N GLU A 420 -42.74 2.79 -4.56
CA GLU A 420 -41.97 2.88 -3.29
C GLU A 420 -41.50 1.51 -2.78
N LYS A 421 -42.26 0.44 -3.02
CA LYS A 421 -41.97 -0.89 -2.46
C LYS A 421 -40.82 -1.63 -3.17
N PHE A 422 -40.54 -1.32 -4.44
CA PHE A 422 -39.64 -2.14 -5.27
C PHE A 422 -38.42 -1.39 -5.84
N THR A 423 -38.38 -0.06 -5.79
CA THR A 423 -37.39 0.72 -6.56
C THR A 423 -36.06 0.88 -5.86
N GLY A 424 -36.04 1.40 -4.63
CA GLY A 424 -34.79 1.88 -4.02
C GLY A 424 -33.67 0.84 -3.94
N THR A 425 -33.95 -0.38 -3.46
CA THR A 425 -32.90 -1.40 -3.25
C THR A 425 -32.55 -2.14 -4.53
N LEU A 426 -33.54 -2.40 -5.39
CA LEU A 426 -33.32 -3.07 -6.67
C LEU A 426 -32.52 -2.19 -7.63
N GLU A 427 -32.87 -0.91 -7.72
CA GLU A 427 -32.18 0.06 -8.57
C GLU A 427 -30.72 0.23 -8.14
N ARG A 428 -30.44 0.36 -6.83
CA ARG A 428 -29.06 0.40 -6.31
C ARG A 428 -28.30 -0.90 -6.58
N CYS A 429 -28.97 -2.04 -6.49
CA CYS A 429 -28.37 -3.34 -6.81
C CYS A 429 -27.95 -3.41 -8.28
N LEU A 430 -28.84 -3.05 -9.19
CA LEU A 430 -28.57 -3.03 -10.63
C LEU A 430 -27.48 -2.04 -11.00
N LEU A 431 -27.54 -0.81 -10.48
CA LEU A 431 -26.50 0.19 -10.70
C LEU A 431 -25.13 -0.30 -10.21
N SER A 432 -25.08 -0.97 -9.05
CA SER A 432 -23.83 -1.54 -8.54
C SER A 432 -23.30 -2.67 -9.43
N LEU A 433 -24.16 -3.51 -10.00
CA LEU A 433 -23.75 -4.57 -10.92
C LEU A 433 -23.23 -3.97 -12.24
N GLU A 434 -23.96 -3.01 -12.80
CA GLU A 434 -23.61 -2.31 -14.05
C GLU A 434 -22.29 -1.52 -13.92
N GLN A 435 -22.02 -0.90 -12.77
CA GLN A 435 -20.77 -0.17 -12.49
C GLN A 435 -19.55 -1.08 -12.28
N GLN A 436 -19.76 -2.32 -11.83
CA GLN A 436 -18.69 -3.29 -11.58
C GLN A 436 -18.09 -3.91 -12.86
N GLY A 437 -18.56 -3.48 -14.05
CA GLY A 437 -18.21 -3.98 -15.38
C GLY A 437 -16.95 -3.38 -16.04
N GLY A 438 -16.20 -2.51 -15.37
CA GLY A 438 -14.79 -2.24 -15.66
C GLY A 438 -14.42 -1.47 -16.94
N SER A 439 -15.35 -0.93 -17.73
CA SER A 439 -15.00 0.01 -18.80
C SER A 439 -15.18 1.45 -18.33
N LEU A 440 -14.09 2.23 -18.41
CA LEU A 440 -14.08 3.69 -18.28
C LEU A 440 -14.84 4.41 -19.42
N ASP A 441 -15.44 3.67 -20.35
CA ASP A 441 -16.25 4.23 -21.41
C ASP A 441 -17.66 4.57 -20.93
N THR A 442 -17.92 5.86 -21.07
CA THR A 442 -19.10 6.67 -20.76
C THR A 442 -20.36 6.27 -21.56
N ASP A 443 -20.65 4.99 -21.74
CA ASP A 443 -21.75 4.59 -22.62
C ASP A 443 -23.01 4.17 -21.85
N GLU A 444 -24.09 4.88 -22.17
CA GLU A 444 -25.49 4.62 -21.82
C GLU A 444 -25.90 3.15 -22.09
N GLN A 445 -25.19 2.45 -22.98
CA GLN A 445 -25.31 1.00 -23.23
C GLN A 445 -25.05 0.12 -22.02
N HIS A 446 -24.39 0.60 -20.96
CA HIS A 446 -24.10 -0.18 -19.76
C HIS A 446 -25.22 -0.16 -18.72
N ARG A 447 -26.18 0.77 -18.84
CA ARG A 447 -27.30 0.95 -17.90
C ARG A 447 -28.60 0.32 -18.39
N GLN A 448 -28.52 -0.76 -19.16
CA GLN A 448 -29.69 -1.33 -19.83
C GLN A 448 -30.66 -2.04 -18.88
N ALA A 449 -30.18 -2.67 -17.80
CA ALA A 449 -31.05 -3.36 -16.86
C ALA A 449 -31.73 -2.37 -15.91
N SER A 450 -30.99 -1.37 -15.41
CA SER A 450 -31.56 -0.28 -14.62
C SER A 450 -32.51 0.60 -15.45
N ALA A 451 -32.18 0.89 -16.72
CA ALA A 451 -33.08 1.60 -17.63
C ALA A 451 -34.32 0.77 -17.96
N ALA A 452 -34.20 -0.54 -18.23
CA ALA A 452 -35.35 -1.40 -18.46
C ALA A 452 -36.27 -1.46 -17.23
N LEU A 453 -35.72 -1.51 -16.02
CA LEU A 453 -36.49 -1.42 -14.78
C LEU A 453 -37.21 -0.06 -14.66
N ARG A 454 -36.52 1.05 -14.93
CA ARG A 454 -37.16 2.38 -14.97
C ARG A 454 -38.28 2.42 -16.00
N HIS A 455 -38.09 1.82 -17.17
CA HIS A 455 -39.15 1.68 -18.16
C HIS A 455 -40.31 0.81 -17.69
N ILE A 456 -40.11 -0.26 -16.90
CA ILE A 456 -41.22 -1.04 -16.31
C ILE A 456 -42.07 -0.13 -15.42
N LEU A 457 -41.41 0.69 -14.61
CA LEU A 457 -42.06 1.62 -13.70
C LEU A 457 -42.77 2.73 -14.50
N THR A 458 -42.08 3.41 -15.40
CA THR A 458 -42.64 4.47 -16.25
C THR A 458 -43.74 3.96 -17.19
N ALA A 459 -43.67 2.72 -17.68
CA ALA A 459 -44.71 2.10 -18.49
C ALA A 459 -46.03 1.96 -17.74
N ALA A 460 -45.98 1.81 -16.43
CA ALA A 460 -47.17 1.82 -15.57
C ALA A 460 -47.75 3.24 -15.40
N TYR A 461 -46.92 4.29 -15.51
CA TYR A 461 -47.33 5.70 -15.39
C TYR A 461 -47.78 6.35 -16.71
N GLN A 462 -47.16 5.97 -17.83
CA GLN A 462 -47.45 6.51 -19.16
C GLN A 462 -48.49 5.67 -19.90
N VAL A 463 -49.59 5.30 -19.24
CA VAL A 463 -50.71 4.68 -19.96
C VAL A 463 -51.42 5.79 -20.73
N ASP A 464 -50.94 6.06 -21.94
CA ASP A 464 -51.66 6.85 -22.92
C ASP A 464 -52.92 6.09 -23.29
N VAL A 465 -54.06 6.63 -22.88
CA VAL A 465 -55.38 6.22 -23.35
C VAL A 465 -55.50 6.69 -24.80
N SER A 466 -54.75 6.08 -25.71
CA SER A 466 -54.78 6.47 -27.12
C SER A 466 -56.10 6.00 -27.73
N PHE A 467 -57.08 6.89 -27.69
CA PHE A 467 -58.31 6.82 -28.47
C PHE A 467 -58.02 6.80 -29.98
N ARG A 468 -56.81 7.17 -30.42
CA ARG A 468 -56.38 7.14 -31.84
C ARG A 468 -55.79 5.79 -32.28
N ASN A 469 -55.19 5.01 -31.39
CA ASN A 469 -54.57 3.71 -31.74
C ASN A 469 -55.49 2.50 -31.48
N SER A 470 -56.54 2.67 -30.70
CA SER A 470 -57.55 1.63 -30.45
C SER A 470 -58.70 1.78 -31.44
N ALA A 471 -58.51 1.25 -32.66
CA ALA A 471 -59.47 1.33 -33.75
C ALA A 471 -60.90 0.97 -33.32
N SER A 472 -61.07 0.04 -32.39
CA SER A 472 -62.39 -0.39 -31.87
C SER A 472 -63.06 0.61 -30.92
N ILE A 473 -62.33 1.40 -30.13
CA ILE A 473 -62.92 2.48 -29.30
C ILE A 473 -63.25 3.68 -30.18
N PHE A 474 -62.32 4.07 -31.05
CA PHE A 474 -62.54 5.13 -32.03
C PHE A 474 -63.73 4.82 -32.92
N TRP A 475 -63.84 3.56 -33.39
CA TRP A 475 -64.92 3.11 -34.25
C TRP A 475 -66.26 3.01 -33.50
N PHE A 476 -66.30 2.55 -32.25
CA PHE A 476 -67.54 2.54 -31.45
C PHE A 476 -67.99 3.96 -31.06
N PHE A 477 -67.05 4.83 -30.71
CA PHE A 477 -67.27 6.25 -30.49
C PHE A 477 -67.76 6.93 -31.78
N MET A 478 -67.17 6.59 -32.94
CA MET A 478 -67.60 7.05 -34.27
C MET A 478 -68.97 6.51 -34.66
N GLN A 479 -69.30 5.27 -34.33
CA GLN A 479 -70.59 4.66 -34.64
C GLN A 479 -71.72 5.30 -33.82
N LYS A 480 -71.47 5.60 -32.54
CA LYS A 480 -72.38 6.39 -31.69
C LYS A 480 -72.46 7.86 -32.15
N MET A 481 -71.36 8.44 -32.62
CA MET A 481 -71.33 9.79 -33.24
C MET A 481 -72.07 9.86 -34.57
N GLN A 482 -71.98 8.82 -35.41
CA GLN A 482 -72.75 8.70 -36.65
C GLN A 482 -74.24 8.59 -36.33
N GLN A 483 -74.62 7.85 -35.28
CA GLN A 483 -76.00 7.88 -34.76
C GLN A 483 -76.41 9.27 -34.24
N ILE A 484 -75.50 10.06 -33.66
CA ILE A 484 -75.78 11.44 -33.23
C ILE A 484 -75.90 12.39 -34.44
N ALA A 485 -75.11 12.17 -35.49
CA ALA A 485 -75.22 12.89 -36.76
C ALA A 485 -76.48 12.51 -37.55
N GLU A 486 -76.96 11.27 -37.42
CA GLU A 486 -78.21 10.78 -38.01
C GLU A 486 -79.45 11.20 -37.21
N VAL A 487 -79.32 11.54 -35.91
CA VAL A 487 -80.40 12.09 -35.07
C VAL A 487 -80.52 13.63 -35.18
N LEU A 488 -79.84 14.26 -36.14
CA LEU A 488 -80.20 15.61 -36.60
C LEU A 488 -81.17 15.53 -37.80
N PRO A 489 -82.50 15.70 -37.58
CA PRO A 489 -83.38 16.10 -38.66
C PRO A 489 -83.08 17.57 -38.98
N TRP A 490 -82.40 17.84 -40.10
CA TRP A 490 -82.56 19.09 -40.86
C TRP A 490 -82.61 20.41 -40.05
N LYS A 491 -81.71 20.60 -39.08
CA LYS A 491 -81.39 21.93 -38.52
C LYS A 491 -79.91 22.01 -38.22
N LEU A 492 -79.14 22.63 -39.12
CA LEU A 492 -77.81 23.12 -38.75
C LEU A 492 -77.98 24.11 -37.58
N PRO A 493 -77.05 24.13 -36.60
CA PRO A 493 -77.15 25.03 -35.47
C PRO A 493 -77.27 26.48 -35.96
N SER A 494 -78.16 27.27 -35.35
CA SER A 494 -78.39 28.67 -35.75
C SER A 494 -77.18 29.56 -35.51
N SER A 495 -76.26 29.17 -34.62
CA SER A 495 -74.91 29.74 -34.48
C SER A 495 -74.01 28.77 -33.69
N ILE A 496 -72.69 28.86 -33.88
CA ILE A 496 -71.68 28.09 -33.12
C ILE A 496 -71.34 28.88 -31.84
N ASP A 497 -72.30 28.94 -30.92
CA ASP A 497 -72.20 29.70 -29.67
C ASP A 497 -71.64 28.86 -28.49
N SER A 498 -71.32 29.52 -27.38
CA SER A 498 -70.80 28.86 -26.17
C SER A 498 -71.74 27.76 -25.65
N ARG A 499 -73.06 27.90 -25.88
CA ARG A 499 -74.07 26.91 -25.52
C ARG A 499 -73.96 25.66 -26.38
N TRP A 500 -73.81 25.82 -27.70
CA TRP A 500 -73.57 24.71 -28.62
C TRP A 500 -72.28 23.96 -28.26
N LYS A 501 -71.17 24.68 -28.00
CA LYS A 501 -69.90 24.04 -27.61
C LYS A 501 -70.03 23.19 -26.34
N ARG A 502 -70.75 23.71 -25.33
CA ARG A 502 -71.03 23.02 -24.07
C ARG A 502 -71.90 21.77 -24.29
N GLU A 503 -72.93 21.87 -25.11
CA GLU A 503 -73.82 20.76 -25.44
C GLU A 503 -73.09 19.64 -26.19
N VAL A 504 -72.22 20.00 -27.14
CA VAL A 504 -71.37 19.05 -27.87
C VAL A 504 -70.43 18.32 -26.92
N ALA A 505 -69.72 19.04 -26.03
CA ALA A 505 -68.84 18.45 -25.03
C ALA A 505 -69.59 17.56 -24.02
N LEU A 506 -70.78 17.98 -23.57
CA LEU A 506 -71.63 17.22 -22.65
C LEU A 506 -72.10 15.90 -23.26
N ARG A 507 -72.51 15.91 -24.53
CA ARG A 507 -72.86 14.70 -25.27
C ARG A 507 -71.67 13.78 -25.51
N MET A 508 -70.50 14.35 -25.76
CA MET A 508 -69.26 13.57 -25.89
C MET A 508 -68.94 12.86 -24.58
N LEU A 509 -69.01 13.55 -23.44
CA LEU A 509 -68.80 12.96 -22.12
C LEU A 509 -69.82 11.86 -21.79
N SER A 510 -71.10 12.08 -22.07
CA SER A 510 -72.15 11.08 -21.78
C SER A 510 -72.13 9.87 -22.73
N SER A 511 -71.47 9.98 -23.88
CA SER A 511 -71.27 8.88 -24.82
C SER A 511 -70.09 7.96 -24.49
N LEU A 512 -69.22 8.37 -23.55
CA LEU A 512 -68.07 7.56 -23.13
C LEU A 512 -68.55 6.31 -22.37
N ASN A 513 -68.05 5.15 -22.78
CA ASN A 513 -68.29 3.90 -22.06
C ASN A 513 -67.07 3.57 -21.20
N GLU A 514 -67.22 3.75 -19.89
CA GLU A 514 -66.15 3.56 -18.90
C GLU A 514 -65.67 2.10 -18.88
N GLY A 515 -66.55 1.15 -19.18
CA GLY A 515 -66.22 -0.28 -19.23
C GLY A 515 -65.29 -0.65 -20.39
N HIS A 516 -65.53 -0.09 -21.58
CA HIS A 516 -64.64 -0.25 -22.73
C HIS A 516 -63.32 0.49 -22.53
N LEU A 517 -63.36 1.68 -21.93
CA LEU A 517 -62.16 2.47 -21.63
C LEU A 517 -61.25 1.74 -20.64
N ALA A 518 -61.83 1.24 -19.54
CA ALA A 518 -61.11 0.43 -18.56
C ALA A 518 -60.47 -0.81 -19.19
N ARG A 519 -61.19 -1.50 -20.10
CA ARG A 519 -60.68 -2.70 -20.78
C ARG A 519 -59.49 -2.40 -21.69
N SER A 520 -59.54 -1.30 -22.44
CA SER A 520 -58.42 -0.90 -23.29
C SER A 520 -57.20 -0.46 -22.50
N ILE A 521 -57.40 0.30 -21.41
CA ILE A 521 -56.34 0.72 -20.49
C ILE A 521 -55.66 -0.51 -19.87
N CYS A 522 -56.45 -1.48 -19.39
CA CYS A 522 -55.93 -2.74 -18.83
C CYS A 522 -55.11 -3.51 -19.87
N ASN A 523 -55.61 -3.67 -21.09
CA ASN A 523 -54.90 -4.39 -22.16
C ASN A 523 -53.60 -3.68 -22.56
N GLN A 524 -53.59 -2.36 -22.67
CA GLN A 524 -52.39 -1.57 -22.97
C GLN A 524 -51.37 -1.65 -21.84
N LEU A 525 -51.81 -1.55 -20.59
CA LEU A 525 -50.95 -1.72 -19.42
C LEU A 525 -50.32 -3.12 -19.40
N GLN A 526 -51.11 -4.19 -19.64
CA GLN A 526 -50.60 -5.56 -19.73
C GLN A 526 -49.53 -5.71 -20.82
N GLN A 527 -49.78 -5.20 -22.03
CA GLN A 527 -48.82 -5.27 -23.13
C GLN A 527 -47.53 -4.49 -22.82
N LYS A 528 -47.65 -3.27 -22.29
CA LYS A 528 -46.49 -2.46 -21.91
C LYS A 528 -45.66 -3.13 -20.81
N VAL A 529 -46.30 -3.64 -19.76
CA VAL A 529 -45.63 -4.35 -18.66
C VAL A 529 -44.91 -5.60 -19.17
N ARG A 530 -45.55 -6.42 -20.01
CA ARG A 530 -44.92 -7.60 -20.64
C ARG A 530 -43.70 -7.23 -21.49
N SER A 531 -43.85 -6.27 -22.39
CA SER A 531 -42.74 -5.84 -23.26
C SER A 531 -41.55 -5.30 -22.47
N SER A 532 -41.80 -4.68 -21.31
CA SER A 532 -40.75 -4.12 -20.47
C SER A 532 -40.08 -5.17 -19.59
N HIS A 533 -40.82 -6.17 -19.12
CA HIS A 533 -40.27 -7.35 -18.48
C HIS A 533 -39.36 -8.14 -19.43
N GLU A 534 -39.80 -8.38 -20.68
CA GLU A 534 -38.99 -9.07 -21.69
C GLU A 534 -37.66 -8.33 -21.96
N ARG A 535 -37.70 -6.99 -22.06
CA ARG A 535 -36.47 -6.18 -22.17
C ARG A 535 -35.59 -6.31 -20.93
N PHE A 536 -36.16 -6.27 -19.73
CA PHE A 536 -35.39 -6.43 -18.50
C PHE A 536 -34.71 -7.79 -18.43
N VAL A 537 -35.42 -8.88 -18.74
CA VAL A 537 -34.88 -10.24 -18.76
C VAL A 537 -33.71 -10.31 -19.73
N ALA A 538 -33.87 -9.80 -20.96
CA ALA A 538 -32.79 -9.77 -21.95
C ALA A 538 -31.56 -8.98 -21.45
N SER A 539 -31.77 -7.78 -20.90
CA SER A 539 -30.68 -6.96 -20.34
C SER A 539 -29.98 -7.65 -19.16
N LEU A 540 -30.74 -8.32 -18.28
CA LEU A 540 -30.18 -9.01 -17.13
C LEU A 540 -29.40 -10.26 -17.55
N THR A 541 -29.84 -10.99 -18.57
CA THR A 541 -29.09 -12.12 -19.15
C THR A 541 -27.78 -11.65 -19.74
N GLN A 542 -27.76 -10.56 -20.51
CA GLN A 542 -26.52 -9.98 -21.04
C GLN A 542 -25.57 -9.53 -19.91
N LEU A 543 -26.12 -8.94 -18.85
CA LEU A 543 -25.34 -8.54 -17.67
C LEU A 543 -24.76 -9.76 -16.93
N GLU A 544 -25.51 -10.86 -16.85
CA GLU A 544 -25.07 -12.13 -16.25
C GLU A 544 -23.94 -12.77 -17.06
N GLU A 545 -24.05 -12.85 -18.39
CA GLU A 545 -22.99 -13.37 -19.27
C GLU A 545 -21.69 -12.58 -19.11
N ARG A 546 -21.75 -11.25 -19.12
CA ARG A 546 -20.58 -10.39 -18.89
C ARG A 546 -19.95 -10.62 -17.52
N HIS A 547 -20.77 -10.79 -16.49
CA HIS A 547 -20.24 -11.09 -15.16
C HIS A 547 -19.67 -12.51 -15.07
N LEU A 548 -20.18 -13.48 -15.83
CA LEU A 548 -19.66 -14.84 -15.86
C LEU A 548 -18.21 -14.85 -16.36
N ASP A 549 -17.93 -14.22 -17.51
CA ASP A 549 -16.56 -14.08 -18.04
C ASP A 549 -15.62 -13.39 -17.04
N ARG A 550 -16.10 -12.29 -16.44
CA ARG A 550 -15.34 -11.55 -15.42
C ARG A 550 -15.07 -12.41 -14.18
N LEU A 551 -16.05 -13.20 -13.72
CA LEU A 551 -15.91 -14.05 -12.56
C LEU A 551 -14.96 -15.23 -12.84
N GLU A 552 -14.97 -15.80 -14.03
CA GLU A 552 -13.99 -16.82 -14.42
C GLU A 552 -12.55 -16.28 -14.38
N GLN A 553 -12.33 -15.09 -14.93
CA GLN A 553 -11.04 -14.40 -14.85
C GLN A 553 -10.62 -14.15 -13.39
N ARG A 554 -11.55 -13.66 -12.56
CA ARG A 554 -11.34 -13.42 -11.13
C ARG A 554 -11.04 -14.70 -10.35
N GLU A 555 -11.66 -15.82 -10.73
CA GLU A 555 -11.36 -17.13 -10.14
C GLU A 555 -9.95 -17.60 -10.52
N ALA A 556 -9.54 -17.40 -11.78
CA ALA A 556 -8.19 -17.68 -12.23
C ALA A 556 -7.15 -16.81 -11.49
N GLU A 557 -7.41 -15.51 -11.33
CA GLU A 557 -6.58 -14.60 -10.53
C GLU A 557 -6.49 -15.07 -9.07
N ARG A 558 -7.62 -15.40 -8.44
CA ARG A 558 -7.67 -15.91 -7.07
C ARG A 558 -6.86 -17.19 -6.91
N ARG A 559 -6.98 -18.10 -7.89
CA ARG A 559 -6.20 -19.35 -7.92
C ARG A 559 -4.71 -19.04 -7.98
N ASN A 560 -4.27 -18.14 -8.86
CA ASN A 560 -2.87 -17.74 -8.98
C ASN A 560 -2.34 -17.09 -7.68
N VAL A 561 -3.11 -16.20 -7.06
CA VAL A 561 -2.74 -15.62 -5.75
C VAL A 561 -2.53 -16.71 -4.72
N ARG A 562 -3.44 -17.70 -4.65
CA ARG A 562 -3.40 -18.78 -3.66
C ARG A 562 -2.27 -19.79 -3.91
N THR A 563 -2.00 -20.14 -5.16
CA THR A 563 -1.11 -21.27 -5.49
C THR A 563 0.29 -20.84 -5.91
N LEU A 564 0.48 -19.60 -6.35
CA LEU A 564 1.74 -19.10 -6.89
C LEU A 564 2.28 -17.92 -6.08
N TYR A 565 1.56 -16.81 -6.04
CA TYR A 565 2.11 -15.54 -5.53
C TYR A 565 2.24 -15.49 -4.01
N ALA A 566 1.15 -15.73 -3.27
CA ALA A 566 1.18 -15.65 -1.81
C ALA A 566 2.20 -16.64 -1.20
N PRO A 567 2.30 -17.91 -1.65
CA PRO A 567 3.28 -18.83 -1.07
C PRO A 567 4.74 -18.46 -1.38
N GLN A 568 5.03 -17.91 -2.57
CA GLN A 568 6.36 -17.40 -2.90
C GLN A 568 6.76 -16.22 -1.99
N VAL A 569 5.85 -15.26 -1.79
CA VAL A 569 6.11 -14.11 -0.91
C VAL A 569 6.19 -14.54 0.56
N ALA A 570 5.41 -15.55 0.96
CA ALA A 570 5.52 -16.14 2.29
C ALA A 570 6.90 -16.75 2.54
N LYS A 571 7.46 -17.48 1.56
CA LYS A 571 8.84 -17.99 1.65
C LYS A 571 9.84 -16.84 1.84
N LEU A 572 9.77 -15.78 1.03
CA LEU A 572 10.63 -14.60 1.17
C LEU A 572 10.45 -13.91 2.53
N SER A 573 9.22 -13.82 3.03
CA SER A 573 8.93 -13.26 4.35
C SER A 573 9.52 -14.11 5.48
N LEU A 574 9.44 -15.44 5.37
CA LEU A 574 10.07 -16.37 6.31
C LEU A 574 11.60 -16.25 6.28
N GLU A 575 12.21 -16.24 5.09
CA GLU A 575 13.66 -16.11 4.91
C GLU A 575 14.19 -14.77 5.44
N SER A 576 13.52 -13.67 5.13
CA SER A 576 13.91 -12.33 5.65
C SER A 576 13.71 -12.19 7.15
N SER A 577 12.67 -12.81 7.73
CA SER A 577 12.51 -12.90 9.19
C SER A 577 13.64 -13.72 9.82
N SER A 578 13.96 -14.88 9.23
CA SER A 578 15.06 -15.72 9.70
C SER A 578 16.42 -15.03 9.60
N LEU A 579 16.67 -14.28 8.52
CA LEU A 579 17.88 -13.47 8.36
C LEU A 579 17.99 -12.42 9.46
N LYS A 580 16.90 -11.68 9.72
CA LYS A 580 16.82 -10.69 10.80
C LYS A 580 17.16 -11.32 12.16
N ASP A 581 16.51 -12.44 12.48
CA ASP A 581 16.73 -13.17 13.74
C ASP A 581 18.16 -13.71 13.84
N MET A 582 18.73 -14.18 12.74
CA MET A 582 20.13 -14.63 12.70
C MET A 582 21.11 -13.47 12.96
N ILE A 583 20.86 -12.29 12.39
CA ILE A 583 21.69 -11.10 12.65
C ILE A 583 21.57 -10.68 14.12
N GLN A 584 20.35 -10.65 14.66
CA GLN A 584 20.07 -10.13 15.99
C GLN A 584 20.46 -11.11 17.10
N TYR A 585 20.07 -12.38 16.97
CA TYR A 585 20.16 -13.40 18.01
C TYR A 585 21.13 -14.52 17.67
N GLY A 586 21.58 -14.64 16.42
CA GLY A 586 22.46 -15.74 16.00
C GLY A 586 21.71 -17.07 15.95
N MET A 587 22.41 -18.14 15.64
CA MET A 587 21.80 -19.48 15.62
C MET A 587 21.49 -19.96 17.04
N PRO A 588 20.32 -20.57 17.28
CA PRO A 588 20.03 -21.15 18.58
C PRO A 588 20.96 -22.33 18.87
N PRO A 589 21.47 -22.45 20.11
CA PRO A 589 22.32 -23.58 20.49
C PRO A 589 21.50 -24.88 20.47
N LEU A 590 21.98 -25.87 19.74
CA LEU A 590 21.34 -27.19 19.68
C LEU A 590 21.83 -28.06 20.84
N GLY A 591 20.91 -28.44 21.72
CA GLY A 591 21.13 -29.37 22.81
C GLY A 591 20.84 -30.83 22.42
N GLN A 592 20.40 -31.62 23.38
CA GLN A 592 20.02 -33.02 23.16
C GLN A 592 18.84 -33.12 22.18
N GLU A 593 18.88 -34.11 21.29
CA GLU A 593 17.75 -34.51 20.45
C GLU A 593 16.57 -34.96 21.33
N LEU A 594 15.43 -34.26 21.19
CA LEU A 594 14.16 -34.56 21.87
C LEU A 594 13.31 -35.54 21.05
N GLY A 595 13.45 -35.53 19.72
CA GLY A 595 12.73 -36.45 18.85
C GLY A 595 13.00 -36.20 17.37
N ARG A 596 12.66 -37.17 16.52
CA ARG A 596 12.83 -37.11 15.07
C ARG A 596 11.52 -37.47 14.37
N GLY A 597 11.17 -36.68 13.36
CA GLY A 597 10.03 -36.92 12.48
C GLY A 597 10.45 -37.00 11.02
N HIS A 598 9.47 -37.19 10.14
CA HIS A 598 9.69 -37.33 8.70
C HIS A 598 10.40 -36.12 8.07
N PHE A 599 10.10 -34.91 8.56
CA PHE A 599 10.61 -33.65 8.00
C PHE A 599 11.75 -33.02 8.80
N GLY A 600 12.26 -33.68 9.85
CA GLY A 600 13.29 -33.05 10.67
C GLY A 600 13.53 -33.64 12.04
N ILE A 601 14.47 -33.02 12.76
CA ILE A 601 14.89 -33.40 14.11
C ILE A 601 14.58 -32.23 15.05
N VAL A 602 14.07 -32.54 16.24
CA VAL A 602 13.80 -31.59 17.31
C VAL A 602 14.89 -31.71 18.36
N TYR A 603 15.51 -30.60 18.69
CA TYR A 603 16.55 -30.47 19.72
C TYR A 603 16.04 -29.63 20.88
N SER A 604 16.56 -29.88 22.08
CA SER A 604 16.39 -28.99 23.22
C SER A 604 17.26 -27.75 23.06
N CYS A 605 16.81 -26.61 23.57
CA CYS A 605 17.56 -25.36 23.59
C CYS A 605 17.33 -24.67 24.94
N LYS A 606 18.40 -24.52 25.73
CA LYS A 606 18.29 -23.97 27.10
C LYS A 606 17.79 -22.53 27.09
N SER A 607 18.37 -21.70 26.23
CA SER A 607 17.95 -20.31 26.04
C SER A 607 18.34 -19.79 24.67
N TRP A 608 17.49 -18.92 24.12
CA TRP A 608 17.76 -18.17 22.89
C TRP A 608 16.82 -16.95 22.84
N ALA A 609 17.32 -15.82 22.32
CA ALA A 609 16.54 -14.58 22.17
C ALA A 609 15.80 -14.11 23.46
N GLY A 610 16.42 -14.28 24.63
CA GLY A 610 15.82 -13.89 25.92
C GLY A 610 14.73 -14.84 26.44
N GLN A 611 14.49 -15.95 25.75
CA GLN A 611 13.58 -17.00 26.19
C GLN A 611 14.37 -18.22 26.66
N SER A 612 13.76 -19.02 27.54
CA SER A 612 14.36 -20.22 28.12
C SER A 612 13.46 -21.42 27.93
N SER A 613 14.04 -22.63 28.03
CA SER A 613 13.32 -23.90 27.87
C SER A 613 12.63 -24.05 26.52
N LEU A 614 13.40 -23.86 25.45
CA LEU A 614 12.94 -23.90 24.06
C LEU A 614 13.19 -25.27 23.41
N ALA A 615 12.47 -25.54 22.33
CA ALA A 615 12.76 -26.63 21.41
C ALA A 615 13.05 -26.07 20.01
N VAL A 616 14.11 -26.56 19.37
CA VAL A 616 14.53 -26.15 18.02
C VAL A 616 14.29 -27.30 17.07
N LYS A 617 13.39 -27.10 16.09
CA LYS A 617 13.15 -28.08 15.03
C LYS A 617 13.98 -27.74 13.80
N SER A 618 14.98 -28.56 13.50
CA SER A 618 15.72 -28.53 12.23
C SER A 618 14.88 -29.20 11.16
N VAL A 619 14.49 -28.46 10.13
CA VAL A 619 13.64 -28.95 9.04
C VAL A 619 14.45 -29.08 7.76
N VAL A 620 14.33 -30.21 7.08
CA VAL A 620 14.90 -30.42 5.74
C VAL A 620 13.74 -30.71 4.80
N LEU A 621 13.41 -29.73 3.95
CA LEU A 621 12.29 -29.84 3.02
C LEU A 621 12.80 -30.13 1.60
N PRO A 622 12.29 -31.19 0.94
CA PRO A 622 12.86 -31.68 -0.32
C PRO A 622 12.43 -30.87 -1.54
N THR A 623 11.37 -30.08 -1.46
CA THR A 623 10.86 -29.29 -2.59
C THR A 623 10.32 -27.93 -2.16
N ASP A 624 10.26 -26.98 -3.09
CA ASP A 624 9.70 -25.64 -2.85
C ASP A 624 8.23 -25.68 -2.40
N LYS A 625 7.45 -26.68 -2.85
CA LYS A 625 6.06 -26.83 -2.40
C LYS A 625 5.95 -27.04 -0.89
N HIS A 626 6.88 -27.80 -0.31
CA HIS A 626 6.90 -27.98 1.15
C HIS A 626 7.30 -26.68 1.86
N TRP A 627 8.27 -25.93 1.30
CA TRP A 627 8.67 -24.62 1.83
C TRP A 627 7.51 -23.63 1.83
N TYR A 628 6.73 -23.59 0.75
CA TYR A 628 5.54 -22.76 0.62
C TYR A 628 4.49 -23.09 1.67
N SER A 629 4.23 -24.38 1.92
CA SER A 629 3.28 -24.81 2.96
C SER A 629 3.71 -24.37 4.35
N LEU A 630 4.99 -24.62 4.70
CA LEU A 630 5.55 -24.23 5.99
C LEU A 630 5.52 -22.70 6.20
N ALA A 631 5.87 -21.93 5.17
CA ALA A 631 5.92 -20.48 5.26
C ALA A 631 4.52 -19.87 5.46
N MET A 632 3.49 -20.41 4.79
CA MET A 632 2.11 -19.98 5.00
C MET A 632 1.61 -20.33 6.40
N GLU A 633 1.91 -21.52 6.93
CA GLU A 633 1.56 -21.91 8.31
C GLU A 633 2.19 -20.96 9.33
N PHE A 634 3.48 -20.66 9.17
CA PHE A 634 4.20 -19.74 10.04
C PHE A 634 3.57 -18.34 10.05
N PHE A 635 3.21 -17.82 8.86
CA PHE A 635 2.54 -16.53 8.76
C PHE A 635 1.21 -16.51 9.52
N TYR A 636 0.33 -17.50 9.31
CA TYR A 636 -0.97 -17.52 9.99
C TYR A 636 -0.83 -17.65 11.49
N HIS A 637 0.11 -18.46 11.97
CA HIS A 637 0.39 -18.59 13.41
C HIS A 637 0.81 -17.26 14.03
N LYS A 638 1.71 -16.52 13.37
CA LYS A 638 2.19 -15.20 13.81
C LYS A 638 1.06 -14.17 13.88
N VAL A 639 0.14 -14.17 12.90
CA VAL A 639 -1.01 -13.27 12.88
C VAL A 639 -2.01 -13.61 13.98
N SER A 640 -2.26 -14.89 14.26
CA SER A 640 -3.19 -15.33 15.31
C SER A 640 -2.76 -14.93 16.74
N GLN A 641 -1.48 -14.65 16.95
CA GLN A 641 -0.93 -14.24 18.24
C GLN A 641 -0.94 -12.71 18.48
N MET A 642 -1.32 -11.88 17.49
CA MET A 642 -1.35 -10.43 17.67
C MET A 642 -2.60 -9.94 18.42
N PRO A 643 -2.47 -9.16 19.52
CA PRO A 643 -3.61 -8.75 20.37
C PRO A 643 -4.59 -7.73 19.76
N SER A 644 -4.32 -7.17 18.58
CA SER A 644 -5.00 -5.95 18.07
C SER A 644 -5.90 -6.12 16.86
N LEU A 645 -6.11 -7.34 16.35
CA LEU A 645 -7.08 -7.58 15.27
C LEU A 645 -8.46 -7.86 15.86
N ASN A 646 -9.44 -7.01 15.51
CA ASN A 646 -10.84 -7.15 15.93
C ASN A 646 -11.34 -8.58 15.66
N ALA A 647 -12.19 -9.11 16.53
CA ALA A 647 -12.69 -10.49 16.44
C ALA A 647 -13.37 -10.87 15.10
N ALA A 648 -13.72 -9.88 14.26
CA ALA A 648 -14.24 -10.05 12.90
C ALA A 648 -13.15 -10.19 11.80
N GLU A 649 -11.89 -9.81 12.08
CA GLU A 649 -10.72 -9.95 11.21
C GLU A 649 -9.83 -11.14 11.58
N LYS A 650 -10.25 -11.95 12.57
CA LYS A 650 -9.67 -13.28 12.77
C LYS A 650 -9.90 -14.06 11.48
N LEU A 651 -8.86 -14.17 10.66
CA LEU A 651 -8.88 -14.91 9.41
C LEU A 651 -9.46 -16.30 9.68
N ASN A 652 -10.71 -16.53 9.32
CA ASN A 652 -11.11 -17.87 8.95
C ASN A 652 -10.32 -18.19 7.68
N PRO A 653 -9.42 -19.19 7.72
CA PRO A 653 -8.73 -19.60 6.51
C PRO A 653 -9.79 -19.96 5.47
N PRO A 654 -9.66 -19.55 4.19
CA PRO A 654 -10.60 -19.94 3.14
C PRO A 654 -10.43 -21.41 2.71
N TYR A 655 -10.15 -22.31 3.66
CA TYR A 655 -9.93 -23.73 3.42
C TYR A 655 -11.18 -24.55 3.81
N GLU A 656 -12.06 -24.81 2.84
CA GLU A 656 -12.66 -26.15 2.74
C GLU A 656 -11.62 -27.05 2.06
N TYR A 657 -10.80 -27.73 2.86
CA TYR A 657 -10.06 -28.90 2.41
C TYR A 657 -10.94 -30.12 2.69
N ALA A 658 -11.68 -30.57 1.68
CA ALA A 658 -12.20 -31.92 1.68
C ALA A 658 -11.01 -32.87 1.50
N GLY A 659 -10.62 -33.55 2.57
CA GLY A 659 -9.68 -34.67 2.53
C GLY A 659 -8.21 -34.29 2.65
N ALA A 660 -7.74 -34.11 3.87
CA ALA A 660 -6.45 -34.65 4.32
C ALA A 660 -6.46 -34.66 5.84
N SER A 661 -6.02 -35.80 6.39
CA SER A 661 -6.01 -36.14 7.80
C SER A 661 -5.34 -35.09 8.68
N GLN A 662 -5.77 -35.11 9.95
CA GLN A 662 -5.02 -34.62 11.09
C GLN A 662 -3.51 -34.95 10.97
N ASP A 663 -2.71 -34.07 11.57
CA ASP A 663 -1.28 -34.18 11.87
C ASP A 663 -0.30 -33.61 10.83
N CYS A 664 0.17 -32.39 11.09
CA CYS A 664 1.58 -32.08 11.38
C CYS A 664 1.84 -30.57 11.33
N SER A 665 2.24 -29.99 12.46
CA SER A 665 2.70 -28.60 12.58
C SER A 665 4.21 -28.54 12.78
N VAL A 666 4.86 -27.47 12.30
CA VAL A 666 6.18 -27.05 12.79
C VAL A 666 6.08 -25.67 13.38
N MET A 667 6.19 -25.70 14.70
CA MET A 667 5.93 -24.70 15.70
C MET A 667 7.26 -24.09 16.16
N TRP A 668 7.36 -22.77 16.18
CA TRP A 668 8.23 -22.06 17.11
C TRP A 668 7.45 -21.96 18.42
N HIS A 669 7.67 -22.88 19.36
CA HIS A 669 7.03 -22.79 20.67
C HIS A 669 7.98 -22.10 21.65
N CYS A 670 7.54 -20.95 22.14
CA CYS A 670 7.82 -20.53 23.51
C CYS A 670 6.61 -20.91 24.35
N ASP A 671 6.43 -22.20 24.64
CA ASP A 671 5.53 -22.64 25.70
C ASP A 671 6.36 -23.08 26.89
N ARG A 672 6.02 -22.49 28.03
CA ARG A 672 6.50 -22.88 29.35
C ARG A 672 6.29 -24.38 29.52
N LEU A 673 7.38 -25.13 29.56
CA LEU A 673 7.38 -26.38 30.32
C LEU A 673 7.39 -26.01 31.80
N GLN A 674 6.20 -25.79 32.35
CA GLN A 674 6.01 -25.89 33.80
C GLN A 674 6.23 -27.36 34.19
N ALA A 675 7.18 -27.59 35.10
CA ALA A 675 7.09 -28.65 36.08
C ALA A 675 6.51 -28.06 37.36
#